data_AF-A0AA43C999-F1
#
_entry.id   AF-A0AA43C999-F1
#
_cell.length_a   1.000
_cell.length_b   1.000
_cell.length_c   1.000
_cell.angle_alpha   90.00
_cell.angle_beta   90.00
_cell.angle_gamma   90.00
#
_symmetry.space_group_name_H-M   'P 1'
#
loop_
_entity.id
_entity.type
_entity.pdbx_description
1 polymer ?
#
loop_
_entity_poly.entity_id
_entity_poly.type
_entity_poly.pdbx_seq_one_letter_code
_entity_poly.pdbx_strand_id
1 'polypeptide(L)'
;MKLETFQRFSLTLFICCFIALNGCSSDSSQNTALTPSNENVAVLFVGHGEPTFFEDGDQNITMADGSSFGPFGTSLSVPVESQSTEWAAAYEEIATAMTYIFKDLNGNGIPHEIAISPTGDVPPFFTWEAFHASTSEHYNAFNNYSPHNDTLKDLVEDLDINVEGAEIETYLAFLDAVPRIPNVIWEIAGTNKYKKLVVVPMLLSSSTHTQEVQALIQETVHENSDIDVLVVTEPFFDIPFMRNRLKDAIIEMAWQVRQDIPADVDDEDIAVVLASHGTPYNPPFPEFGWQEGEIFSNLILTEDLFHEEIAAELPWKTLTGRMNYADPPIEASIAELNALGYSHVMVIPSAFPTAAMHTMWDVAFAALGQAALPEDGVMVHTWTSGMNVYYSAQGFADMEPGRSEFRAGLSFIVRMGVMEALEEANQSDVSDDGTNNDGTGDSDGGDGSGDNGGSDETCEPGEICFTVTVNNTTGPDLKLMLYEATEEQWPQEFWSLPTPTSVVTESPPVPDNSPVHIRIPMADNLFTFSGVPLEGARLGLAIATGVASNMVVDPLDARGFSDMTLVYQPDAVMDYGNIELDLPAGDTCELNPFHPSCLTGPLLWQEHFLGTEDFVPGAVYMDTADIDGDGILDIVTVGEPHFEDPNLPLNVLKLGVYYMNNDLTVREMEIIDEWSEEDQEFYSPWGVNVIDHSGEPLIIVGTNIPGLAPLEEGRGAIFSYRQEGDGWIRSVVRDNPEPTNTNYNAMIVVTCDINADGDEDLALSGAFDTSAIGSWMENTGDPDTPWIPHLQPMADDTDPYIRGTLAYKCTDLNDDGYPEIIYNAMFDIADTDPPLYRGEIWLAVNPGPGGWEDPWQKIVIDDDNWASADMWFHDFNDDGYPDLIANQIFSSTVTRYSHPGENLNDPWEPEVIITGLTSPSDMWLADMDNDGLMDLVSADHTAHRGVWHKNPGPESSELWQPNLIYRNIRMPGDFAMIDLDEDGDLDWLGTSMTLGQAFIVEQVQPDSSLVMTVTLPDDFDATTTKLLITLADEIPVTGIPVAILATIDNVDSDGDGQLDVDQILGPTRDLALAMEDVGVVGDYHVVAALYVEGGGTFQPVPGVDYLASSEKVTLGQGSVAVTLDMELVPSP
;
A
#
# COMPACT_ATOMS: atom_id res chain seq x y z
N MET A 1 30.80 -13.34 1.53
CA MET A 1 31.24 -12.15 2.31
C MET A 1 31.45 -10.89 1.43
N LYS A 2 30.84 -10.82 0.23
CA LYS A 2 30.70 -9.60 -0.58
C LYS A 2 29.50 -9.75 -1.55
N LEU A 3 28.34 -10.18 -1.05
CA LEU A 3 27.12 -10.29 -1.88
C LEU A 3 25.89 -9.62 -1.21
N GLU A 4 25.82 -9.54 0.12
CA GLU A 4 24.66 -8.99 0.84
C GLU A 4 24.56 -7.44 0.87
N THR A 5 25.52 -6.71 0.29
CA THR A 5 25.51 -5.23 0.30
C THR A 5 24.86 -4.62 -0.95
N PHE A 6 24.53 -5.42 -1.97
CA PHE A 6 24.03 -4.93 -3.26
C PHE A 6 22.50 -4.77 -3.32
N GLN A 7 21.71 -5.58 -2.61
CA GLN A 7 20.24 -5.52 -2.68
C GLN A 7 19.58 -4.27 -2.05
N ARG A 8 20.31 -3.47 -1.26
CA ARG A 8 19.74 -2.28 -0.58
C ARG A 8 19.75 -1.01 -1.43
N PHE A 9 20.44 -0.96 -2.57
CA PHE A 9 20.58 0.29 -3.33
C PHE A 9 19.38 0.59 -4.26
N SER A 10 18.75 -0.42 -4.90
CA SER A 10 17.60 -0.19 -5.81
C SER A 10 16.34 0.29 -5.10
N LEU A 11 16.03 -0.27 -3.93
CA LEU A 11 14.81 0.11 -3.20
C LEU A 11 14.95 1.49 -2.51
N THR A 12 16.19 1.89 -2.19
CA THR A 12 16.48 3.17 -1.52
C THR A 12 16.40 4.34 -2.49
N LEU A 13 16.60 4.16 -3.81
CA LEU A 13 16.53 5.30 -4.75
C LEU A 13 15.09 5.79 -4.99
N PHE A 14 14.08 4.92 -4.83
CA PHE A 14 12.67 5.27 -5.06
C PHE A 14 11.88 5.55 -3.77
N ILE A 15 12.22 4.94 -2.64
CA ILE A 15 11.49 5.14 -1.36
C ILE A 15 11.96 6.40 -0.62
N CYS A 16 13.13 6.93 -0.93
CA CYS A 16 13.71 8.01 -0.14
C CYS A 16 13.05 9.39 -0.34
N CYS A 17 12.40 9.72 -1.45
CA CYS A 17 12.01 11.12 -1.74
C CYS A 17 10.84 11.73 -0.92
N PHE A 18 10.38 11.14 0.19
CA PHE A 18 9.26 11.69 0.98
C PHE A 18 9.63 12.60 2.17
N ILE A 19 10.88 13.06 2.28
CA ILE A 19 11.26 14.06 3.29
C ILE A 19 12.08 15.18 2.64
N ALA A 20 11.39 16.20 2.12
CA ALA A 20 11.77 17.61 2.26
C ALA A 20 10.96 18.45 1.27
N LEU A 21 10.16 19.40 1.77
CA LEU A 21 10.05 20.74 1.19
C LEU A 21 9.21 21.63 2.13
N ASN A 22 9.88 22.55 2.84
CA ASN A 22 9.30 23.86 3.10
C ASN A 22 10.40 24.94 3.21
N GLY A 23 10.56 25.70 2.13
CA GLY A 23 10.72 27.16 2.15
C GLY A 23 12.11 27.77 2.40
N CYS A 24 12.89 27.99 1.33
CA CYS A 24 13.84 29.10 1.28
C CYS A 24 13.13 30.38 0.81
N SER A 25 12.99 31.38 1.70
CA SER A 25 12.75 32.77 1.28
C SER A 25 14.01 33.62 1.44
N SER A 26 14.30 34.43 0.42
CA SER A 26 15.48 35.26 0.33
C SER A 26 15.42 36.46 1.29
N ASP A 27 16.30 36.50 2.30
CA ASP A 27 16.84 37.79 2.74
C ASP A 27 18.27 37.69 3.30
N SER A 28 19.20 38.33 2.60
CA SER A 28 20.62 38.37 2.95
C SER A 28 20.87 39.40 4.05
N SER A 29 20.99 38.98 5.31
CA SER A 29 22.06 39.41 6.22
C SER A 29 21.88 38.88 7.65
N GLN A 30 22.69 37.91 8.04
CA GLN A 30 23.69 37.99 9.13
C GLN A 30 24.22 36.59 9.44
N ASN A 31 25.54 36.51 9.50
CA ASN A 31 26.30 35.28 9.62
C ASN A 31 26.69 35.09 11.10
N THR A 32 26.21 34.03 11.76
CA THR A 32 26.85 33.46 12.96
C THR A 32 26.66 31.96 12.97
N ALA A 33 27.76 31.23 12.75
CA ALA A 33 27.84 29.78 12.89
C ALA A 33 27.53 29.32 14.32
N LEU A 34 26.63 28.35 14.46
CA LEU A 34 26.46 27.50 15.63
C LEU A 34 26.65 26.05 15.14
N THR A 35 27.60 25.33 15.74
CA THR A 35 27.67 23.87 15.64
C THR A 35 26.45 23.26 16.34
N PRO A 36 25.76 22.25 15.76
CA PRO A 36 24.65 21.60 16.46
C PRO A 36 25.21 20.82 17.66
N SER A 37 24.55 20.94 18.80
CA SER A 37 24.83 20.12 19.99
C SER A 37 23.90 18.91 19.95
N ASN A 38 24.45 17.69 19.97
CA ASN A 38 23.64 16.47 20.09
C ASN A 38 22.83 16.48 21.40
N GLU A 39 21.56 16.12 21.33
CA GLU A 39 20.68 15.97 22.50
C GLU A 39 20.92 14.62 23.20
N ASN A 40 20.90 14.59 24.53
CA ASN A 40 21.04 13.33 25.27
C ASN A 40 19.67 12.71 25.52
N VAL A 41 19.44 11.52 24.97
CA VAL A 41 18.17 10.77 25.07
C VAL A 41 18.39 9.48 25.86
N ALA A 42 17.55 9.23 26.87
CA ALA A 42 17.52 7.95 27.57
C ALA A 42 16.49 7.03 26.91
N VAL A 43 16.83 5.77 26.70
CA VAL A 43 15.90 4.73 26.22
C VAL A 43 15.72 3.69 27.31
N LEU A 44 14.49 3.45 27.77
CA LEU A 44 14.14 2.47 28.80
C LEU A 44 13.38 1.30 28.18
N PHE A 45 13.98 0.11 28.18
CA PHE A 45 13.27 -1.12 27.85
C PHE A 45 12.55 -1.68 29.08
N VAL A 46 11.33 -2.18 28.90
CA VAL A 46 10.51 -2.72 30.00
C VAL A 46 10.06 -4.15 29.72
N GLY A 47 10.61 -5.13 30.44
CA GLY A 47 10.17 -6.54 30.38
C GLY A 47 9.25 -6.93 31.54
N HIS A 48 8.65 -8.12 31.50
CA HIS A 48 7.85 -8.67 32.61
C HIS A 48 8.74 -8.93 33.84
N GLY A 49 9.86 -9.63 33.62
CA GLY A 49 10.89 -9.93 34.61
C GLY A 49 10.44 -10.90 35.70
N GLU A 50 11.37 -11.66 36.25
CA GLU A 50 11.11 -12.62 37.33
C GLU A 50 11.99 -12.33 38.55
N PRO A 51 11.60 -12.69 39.78
CA PRO A 51 12.50 -12.66 40.94
C PRO A 51 13.89 -13.27 40.65
N THR A 52 14.95 -12.49 40.87
CA THR A 52 16.35 -12.88 40.58
C THR A 52 16.81 -14.07 41.42
N PHE A 53 16.28 -14.19 42.64
CA PHE A 53 16.44 -15.35 43.49
C PHE A 53 15.16 -15.58 44.30
N PHE A 54 14.67 -16.80 44.36
CA PHE A 54 13.53 -17.17 45.18
C PHE A 54 14.02 -17.57 46.59
N GLU A 55 13.92 -16.67 47.59
CA GLU A 55 14.25 -17.00 48.99
C GLU A 55 13.14 -17.83 49.67
N ASP A 56 13.50 -18.52 50.75
CA ASP A 56 12.57 -19.27 51.60
C ASP A 56 11.64 -18.24 52.26
N GLY A 57 10.46 -17.99 51.67
CA GLY A 57 9.56 -16.88 51.99
C GLY A 57 8.88 -16.91 53.36
N ASP A 58 9.68 -17.14 54.40
CA ASP A 58 9.44 -16.92 55.81
C ASP A 58 9.86 -15.49 56.25
N GLN A 59 10.42 -14.66 55.35
CA GLN A 59 10.81 -13.29 55.66
C GLN A 59 9.65 -12.32 55.47
N ASN A 60 9.40 -11.49 56.48
CA ASN A 60 8.34 -10.50 56.40
C ASN A 60 8.74 -9.30 55.54
N ILE A 61 7.95 -9.01 54.52
CA ILE A 61 7.98 -7.78 53.73
C ILE A 61 7.46 -6.63 54.61
N THR A 62 8.22 -5.54 54.63
CA THR A 62 7.83 -4.27 55.22
C THR A 62 7.90 -3.16 54.19
N MET A 63 6.95 -2.24 54.22
CA MET A 63 6.99 -0.98 53.47
C MET A 63 8.24 -0.17 53.86
N ALA A 64 8.61 0.84 53.05
CA ALA A 64 9.80 1.67 53.28
C ALA A 64 9.83 2.38 54.65
N ASP A 65 8.67 2.59 55.28
CA ASP A 65 8.51 3.16 56.62
C ASP A 65 8.63 2.12 57.77
N GLY A 66 8.83 0.85 57.42
CA GLY A 66 8.93 -0.28 58.34
C GLY A 66 7.60 -0.88 58.78
N SER A 67 6.46 -0.44 58.22
CA SER A 67 5.16 -1.09 58.45
C SER A 67 5.03 -2.41 57.69
N SER A 68 4.27 -3.39 58.19
CA SER A 68 4.09 -4.68 57.53
C SER A 68 3.31 -4.54 56.22
N PHE A 69 3.76 -5.21 55.16
CA PHE A 69 3.05 -5.30 53.89
C PHE A 69 1.71 -6.05 54.07
N GLY A 70 0.60 -5.41 53.66
CA GLY A 70 -0.72 -6.01 53.43
C GLY A 70 -1.66 -6.23 54.65
N PRO A 71 -2.92 -5.75 54.60
CA PRO A 71 -4.05 -6.29 55.37
C PRO A 71 -4.90 -7.33 54.60
N PHE A 72 -4.57 -7.63 53.33
CA PHE A 72 -5.47 -8.34 52.40
C PHE A 72 -5.26 -9.86 52.26
N GLY A 73 -4.14 -10.41 52.72
CA GLY A 73 -3.91 -11.86 52.71
C GLY A 73 -4.98 -12.66 53.49
N THR A 74 -5.65 -12.03 54.48
CA THR A 74 -6.76 -12.67 55.22
C THR A 74 -8.01 -12.86 54.35
N SER A 75 -8.32 -11.94 53.44
CA SER A 75 -9.46 -12.06 52.51
C SER A 75 -9.20 -13.02 51.35
N LEU A 76 -7.93 -13.27 51.02
CA LEU A 76 -7.50 -14.20 49.96
C LEU A 76 -7.17 -15.61 50.48
N SER A 77 -7.49 -15.90 51.74
CA SER A 77 -7.22 -17.20 52.38
C SER A 77 -5.73 -17.59 52.50
N VAL A 78 -4.82 -16.61 52.44
CA VAL A 78 -3.39 -16.82 52.71
C VAL A 78 -3.18 -17.14 54.21
N PRO A 79 -2.40 -18.17 54.58
CA PRO A 79 -2.09 -18.50 55.97
C PRO A 79 -1.50 -17.31 56.73
N VAL A 80 -1.95 -17.07 57.96
CA VAL A 80 -1.61 -15.88 58.76
C VAL A 80 -0.10 -15.69 58.92
N GLU A 81 0.65 -16.78 59.07
CA GLU A 81 2.11 -16.77 59.12
C GLU A 81 2.81 -16.31 57.83
N SER A 82 2.14 -16.40 56.68
CA SER A 82 2.67 -16.07 55.35
C SER A 82 2.12 -14.77 54.78
N GLN A 83 1.07 -14.17 55.39
CA GLN A 83 0.40 -12.97 54.87
C GLN A 83 1.28 -11.74 54.69
N SER A 84 2.40 -11.69 55.40
CA SER A 84 3.36 -10.61 55.33
C SER A 84 4.66 -11.02 54.66
N THR A 85 4.71 -12.14 53.93
CA THR A 85 5.92 -12.63 53.26
C THR A 85 5.85 -12.45 51.75
N GLU A 86 6.98 -12.66 51.05
CA GLU A 86 7.06 -12.56 49.59
C GLU A 86 6.10 -13.49 48.86
N TRP A 87 5.75 -14.63 49.46
CA TRP A 87 4.72 -15.50 48.93
C TRP A 87 3.35 -14.83 48.88
N ALA A 88 2.99 -14.04 49.90
CA ALA A 88 1.69 -13.38 49.97
C ALA A 88 1.57 -12.26 48.93
N ALA A 89 2.66 -11.54 48.67
CA ALA A 89 2.71 -10.53 47.61
C ALA A 89 2.48 -11.18 46.22
N ALA A 90 3.25 -12.22 45.89
CA ALA A 90 3.11 -12.93 44.61
C ALA A 90 1.72 -13.54 44.40
N TYR A 91 1.11 -14.10 45.45
CA TYR A 91 -0.25 -14.64 45.35
C TYR A 91 -1.31 -13.54 45.27
N GLU A 92 -1.20 -12.45 46.04
CA GLU A 92 -2.14 -11.33 45.98
C GLU A 92 -2.14 -10.69 44.59
N GLU A 93 -0.98 -10.56 43.96
CA GLU A 93 -0.83 -10.02 42.60
C GLU A 93 -1.47 -10.94 41.54
N ILE A 94 -1.19 -12.24 41.56
CA ILE A 94 -1.75 -13.19 40.57
C ILE A 94 -3.24 -13.45 40.83
N ALA A 95 -3.66 -13.51 42.09
CA ALA A 95 -5.06 -13.57 42.46
C ALA A 95 -5.83 -12.32 42.00
N THR A 96 -5.24 -11.13 42.13
CA THR A 96 -5.86 -9.87 41.69
C THR A 96 -5.95 -9.83 40.17
N ALA A 97 -4.89 -10.19 39.45
CA ALA A 97 -4.90 -10.35 38.00
C ALA A 97 -6.01 -11.30 37.54
N MET A 98 -6.17 -12.46 38.18
CA MET A 98 -7.24 -13.41 37.84
C MET A 98 -8.64 -12.95 38.25
N THR A 99 -8.81 -12.21 39.34
CA THR A 99 -10.13 -11.70 39.77
C THR A 99 -10.64 -10.64 38.80
N TYR A 100 -9.75 -9.87 38.16
CA TYR A 100 -10.07 -8.89 37.13
C TYR A 100 -10.56 -9.51 35.82
N ILE A 101 -10.06 -10.69 35.47
CA ILE A 101 -10.45 -11.39 34.25
C ILE A 101 -11.89 -11.97 34.40
N PHE A 102 -12.42 -12.17 35.62
CA PHE A 102 -13.49 -13.15 35.83
C PHE A 102 -14.71 -12.74 36.72
N LYS A 103 -15.06 -11.45 36.93
CA LYS A 103 -16.26 -11.10 37.75
C LYS A 103 -17.11 -9.88 37.30
N ASP A 104 -18.44 -10.07 37.26
CA ASP A 104 -19.48 -9.00 37.38
C ASP A 104 -19.86 -8.87 38.86
N LEU A 105 -19.48 -7.75 39.49
CA LEU A 105 -19.55 -7.55 40.93
C LEU A 105 -20.89 -7.03 41.46
N ASN A 106 -21.84 -6.62 40.60
CA ASN A 106 -23.12 -6.04 41.07
C ASN A 106 -24.36 -6.79 40.55
N GLY A 107 -24.20 -7.74 39.62
CA GLY A 107 -25.26 -8.60 39.10
C GLY A 107 -26.24 -7.89 38.17
N ASN A 108 -25.80 -6.84 37.49
CA ASN A 108 -26.56 -6.13 36.47
C ASN A 108 -26.38 -6.72 35.05
N GLY A 109 -25.47 -7.68 34.87
CA GLY A 109 -25.23 -8.33 33.60
C GLY A 109 -24.22 -7.61 32.69
N ILE A 110 -23.35 -6.76 33.23
CA ILE A 110 -22.22 -6.15 32.53
C ILE A 110 -20.90 -6.68 33.11
N PRO A 111 -20.13 -7.48 32.36
CA PRO A 111 -18.73 -7.77 32.71
C PRO A 111 -17.85 -6.51 32.50
N HIS A 112 -16.92 -6.26 33.44
CA HIS A 112 -15.92 -5.16 33.48
C HIS A 112 -16.40 -3.74 33.90
N GLU A 113 -17.04 -3.61 35.06
CA GLU A 113 -17.04 -2.34 35.80
C GLU A 113 -15.71 -2.18 36.57
N ILE A 114 -14.90 -1.19 36.21
CA ILE A 114 -13.62 -0.90 36.86
C ILE A 114 -13.84 -0.47 38.33
N ALA A 115 -13.32 -1.28 39.27
CA ALA A 115 -12.77 -0.81 40.53
C ALA A 115 -11.82 -1.85 41.16
N ILE A 116 -10.58 -1.46 41.51
CA ILE A 116 -9.97 -1.93 42.76
C ILE A 116 -10.70 -1.22 43.91
N SER A 117 -11.63 -1.98 44.50
CA SER A 117 -11.85 -2.07 45.95
C SER A 117 -11.47 -3.51 46.36
N PRO A 118 -10.82 -3.73 47.51
CA PRO A 118 -10.07 -4.96 47.80
C PRO A 118 -10.93 -6.07 48.44
N THR A 119 -12.05 -6.44 47.81
CA THR A 119 -12.96 -7.47 48.34
C THR A 119 -13.34 -8.52 47.30
N GLY A 120 -12.44 -9.52 47.16
CA GLY A 120 -12.65 -10.95 46.85
C GLY A 120 -13.72 -11.40 45.84
N ASP A 121 -13.32 -12.20 44.84
CA ASP A 121 -13.33 -13.67 44.95
C ASP A 121 -12.41 -14.27 43.87
N VAL A 122 -11.31 -14.89 44.28
CA VAL A 122 -10.44 -15.71 43.42
C VAL A 122 -11.18 -16.99 43.03
N PRO A 123 -11.11 -17.45 41.77
CA PRO A 123 -11.77 -18.68 41.35
C PRO A 123 -11.42 -19.87 42.29
N PRO A 124 -12.38 -20.71 42.70
CA PRO A 124 -12.17 -21.76 43.72
C PRO A 124 -11.07 -22.79 43.44
N PHE A 125 -10.57 -22.86 42.20
CA PHE A 125 -9.46 -23.75 41.81
C PHE A 125 -8.08 -23.13 42.06
N PHE A 126 -7.96 -21.80 42.16
CA PHE A 126 -6.70 -21.09 42.35
C PHE A 126 -6.45 -20.84 43.86
N THR A 127 -6.19 -21.92 44.59
CA THR A 127 -5.91 -21.85 46.04
C THR A 127 -4.45 -21.47 46.30
N TRP A 128 -4.20 -20.77 47.41
CA TRP A 128 -2.84 -20.49 47.91
C TRP A 128 -1.94 -21.73 47.90
N GLU A 129 -2.49 -22.87 48.31
CA GLU A 129 -1.76 -24.13 48.40
C GLU A 129 -1.36 -24.68 47.02
N ALA A 130 -2.21 -24.52 46.00
CA ALA A 130 -1.93 -24.95 44.63
C ALA A 130 -0.93 -24.01 43.94
N PHE A 131 -1.10 -22.69 44.11
CA PHE A 131 -0.20 -21.68 43.60
C PHE A 131 1.22 -21.81 44.18
N HIS A 132 1.32 -21.81 45.52
CA HIS A 132 2.59 -21.92 46.21
C HIS A 132 3.33 -23.21 45.86
N ALA A 133 2.62 -24.33 45.67
CA ALA A 133 3.23 -25.59 45.24
C ALA A 133 3.79 -25.53 43.82
N SER A 134 3.04 -25.01 42.84
CA SER A 134 3.48 -24.93 41.44
C SER A 134 4.66 -23.95 41.26
N THR A 135 4.56 -22.74 41.79
CA THR A 135 5.65 -21.75 41.71
C THR A 135 6.91 -22.23 42.44
N SER A 136 6.77 -22.84 43.63
CA SER A 136 7.91 -23.43 44.33
C SER A 136 8.56 -24.57 43.54
N GLU A 137 7.78 -25.42 42.88
CA GLU A 137 8.30 -26.49 42.02
C GLU A 137 9.07 -25.95 40.80
N HIS A 138 8.55 -24.90 40.15
CA HIS A 138 9.23 -24.25 39.02
C HIS A 138 10.58 -23.66 39.46
N TYR A 139 10.60 -22.77 40.46
CA TYR A 139 11.84 -22.14 40.92
C TYR A 139 12.85 -23.15 41.46
N ASN A 140 12.43 -24.19 42.19
CA ASN A 140 13.33 -25.23 42.68
C ASN A 140 14.09 -25.95 41.54
N ALA A 141 13.48 -26.08 40.37
CA ALA A 141 14.12 -26.74 39.24
C ALA A 141 15.20 -25.88 38.56
N PHE A 142 15.06 -24.56 38.62
CA PHE A 142 16.07 -23.61 38.14
C PHE A 142 17.03 -23.16 39.26
N ASN A 143 17.24 -23.97 40.32
CA ASN A 143 18.05 -23.62 41.49
C ASN A 143 17.67 -22.27 42.14
N ASN A 144 16.37 -21.96 42.16
CA ASN A 144 15.78 -20.71 42.61
C ASN A 144 16.28 -19.47 41.86
N TYR A 145 16.69 -19.62 40.59
CA TYR A 145 17.23 -18.55 39.75
C TYR A 145 16.40 -18.37 38.48
N SER A 146 16.22 -17.13 38.01
CA SER A 146 15.59 -16.86 36.71
C SER A 146 16.64 -16.49 35.65
N PRO A 147 16.86 -17.34 34.62
CA PRO A 147 17.73 -17.03 33.49
C PRO A 147 17.11 -16.00 32.52
N HIS A 148 15.79 -15.78 32.58
CA HIS A 148 15.07 -14.84 31.71
C HIS A 148 15.61 -13.41 31.77
N ASN A 149 15.88 -12.95 32.99
CA ASN A 149 16.35 -11.59 33.22
C ASN A 149 17.74 -11.34 32.63
N ASP A 150 18.61 -12.36 32.63
CA ASP A 150 19.95 -12.25 32.05
C ASP A 150 19.86 -12.12 30.53
N THR A 151 19.02 -12.94 29.88
CA THR A 151 18.79 -12.86 28.44
C THR A 151 18.29 -11.47 28.02
N LEU A 152 17.28 -10.92 28.71
CA LEU A 152 16.77 -9.58 28.40
C LEU A 152 17.81 -8.48 28.61
N LYS A 153 18.67 -8.64 29.62
CA LYS A 153 19.77 -7.72 29.89
C LYS A 153 20.83 -7.76 28.79
N ASP A 154 21.28 -8.94 28.42
CA ASP A 154 22.25 -9.15 27.34
C ASP A 154 21.70 -8.66 25.98
N LEU A 155 20.39 -8.74 25.77
CA LEU A 155 19.74 -8.21 24.57
C LEU A 155 19.81 -6.69 24.51
N VAL A 156 19.47 -5.99 25.60
CA VAL A 156 19.44 -4.52 25.66
C VAL A 156 20.84 -3.90 25.67
N GLU A 157 21.82 -4.53 26.34
CA GLU A 157 23.19 -4.00 26.44
C GLU A 157 23.94 -4.02 25.09
N ASP A 158 23.54 -4.87 24.16
CA ASP A 158 24.21 -5.10 22.87
C ASP A 158 23.48 -4.45 21.66
N LEU A 159 22.45 -3.63 21.87
CA LEU A 159 21.73 -2.96 20.76
C LEU A 159 22.59 -1.86 20.11
N ASP A 160 22.62 -1.85 18.77
CA ASP A 160 23.30 -0.80 17.99
C ASP A 160 22.29 0.24 17.49
N ILE A 161 22.17 1.32 18.27
CA ILE A 161 21.20 2.39 18.02
C ILE A 161 21.98 3.67 17.69
N ASN A 162 21.85 4.14 16.45
CA ASN A 162 22.42 5.39 15.98
C ASN A 162 21.34 6.24 15.33
N VAL A 163 21.12 7.45 15.85
CA VAL A 163 20.18 8.45 15.32
C VAL A 163 20.93 9.77 15.25
N GLU A 164 20.91 10.40 14.09
CA GLU A 164 21.61 11.67 13.87
C GLU A 164 21.03 12.76 14.79
N GLY A 165 21.91 13.54 15.45
CA GLY A 165 21.50 14.59 16.38
C GLY A 165 21.24 14.13 17.82
N ALA A 166 21.33 12.84 18.15
CA ALA A 166 21.16 12.33 19.52
C ALA A 166 22.35 11.50 20.03
N GLU A 167 22.68 11.66 21.32
CA GLU A 167 23.49 10.72 22.11
C GLU A 167 22.55 9.86 22.96
N ILE A 168 22.51 8.55 22.67
CA ILE A 168 21.54 7.61 23.26
C ILE A 168 22.20 6.76 24.35
N GLU A 169 21.56 6.65 25.52
CA GLU A 169 21.91 5.66 26.56
C GLU A 169 20.71 4.76 26.88
N THR A 170 20.94 3.44 26.91
CA THR A 170 19.91 2.43 27.17
C THR A 170 19.85 2.00 28.63
N TYR A 171 18.64 1.73 29.10
CA TYR A 171 18.31 1.26 30.45
C TYR A 171 17.32 0.09 30.34
N LEU A 172 17.33 -0.81 31.33
CA LEU A 172 16.38 -1.92 31.43
C LEU A 172 15.66 -1.85 32.77
N ALA A 173 14.34 -1.95 32.75
CA ALA A 173 13.50 -2.17 33.91
C ALA A 173 12.61 -3.40 33.71
N PHE A 174 12.11 -3.91 34.82
CA PHE A 174 11.10 -4.94 34.83
C PHE A 174 9.83 -4.44 35.51
N LEU A 175 8.68 -4.90 35.03
CA LEU A 175 7.38 -4.66 35.63
C LEU A 175 7.35 -5.25 37.04
N ASP A 176 7.75 -6.52 37.18
CA ASP A 176 7.54 -7.30 38.40
C ASP A 176 8.84 -7.60 39.18
N ALA A 177 10.01 -7.34 38.58
CA ALA A 177 11.33 -7.65 39.13
C ALA A 177 12.23 -6.42 39.33
N VAL A 178 13.39 -6.62 39.98
CA VAL A 178 14.38 -5.55 40.19
C VAL A 178 15.40 -5.57 39.04
N PRO A 179 15.73 -4.40 38.43
CA PRO A 179 15.30 -3.07 38.82
C PRO A 179 13.88 -2.72 38.31
N ARG A 180 13.00 -2.27 39.22
CA ARG A 180 11.61 -1.90 38.90
C ARG A 180 11.55 -0.59 38.13
N ILE A 181 10.53 -0.44 37.27
CA ILE A 181 10.27 0.77 36.46
C ILE A 181 10.45 2.07 37.27
N PRO A 182 9.85 2.23 38.47
CA PRO A 182 9.96 3.50 39.19
C PRO A 182 11.38 3.82 39.68
N ASN A 183 12.16 2.78 40.03
CA ASN A 183 13.52 2.94 40.53
C ASN A 183 14.48 3.38 39.42
N VAL A 184 14.33 2.82 38.22
CA VAL A 184 15.16 3.16 37.06
C VAL A 184 14.86 4.56 36.58
N ILE A 185 13.58 4.93 36.50
CA ILE A 185 13.16 6.31 36.16
C ILE A 185 13.73 7.29 37.19
N TRP A 186 13.69 6.97 38.49
CA TRP A 186 14.28 7.82 39.53
C TRP A 186 15.81 7.97 39.39
N GLU A 187 16.51 6.92 38.98
CA GLU A 187 17.94 6.97 38.66
C GLU A 187 18.23 7.87 37.46
N ILE A 188 17.51 7.68 36.35
CA ILE A 188 17.61 8.48 35.11
C ILE A 188 17.37 9.96 35.44
N ALA A 189 16.27 10.27 36.12
CA ALA A 189 15.90 11.61 36.57
C ALA A 189 16.96 12.24 37.48
N GLY A 190 17.51 11.46 38.42
CA GLY A 190 18.53 11.92 39.36
C GLY A 190 19.85 12.35 38.71
N THR A 191 20.15 11.90 37.49
CA THR A 191 21.36 12.31 36.76
C THR A 191 21.29 13.75 36.24
N ASN A 192 20.09 14.30 35.99
CA ASN A 192 19.85 15.53 35.25
C ASN A 192 20.56 15.60 33.87
N LYS A 193 20.95 14.46 33.31
CA LYS A 193 21.65 14.39 32.02
C LYS A 193 20.67 14.41 30.83
N TYR A 194 19.51 13.78 31.01
CA TYR A 194 18.53 13.54 29.97
C TYR A 194 17.38 14.53 30.05
N LYS A 195 16.92 15.01 28.90
CA LYS A 195 15.69 15.79 28.79
C LYS A 195 14.53 15.00 28.21
N LYS A 196 14.85 13.92 27.47
CA LYS A 196 13.90 13.03 26.81
C LYS A 196 14.12 11.58 27.28
N LEU A 197 13.03 10.86 27.50
CA LEU A 197 13.01 9.44 27.82
C LEU A 197 12.08 8.70 26.86
N VAL A 198 12.62 7.81 26.05
CA VAL A 198 11.84 6.90 25.20
C VAL A 198 11.67 5.58 25.93
N VAL A 199 10.45 5.06 26.05
CA VAL A 199 10.18 3.80 26.75
C VAL A 199 9.66 2.75 25.77
N VAL A 200 10.29 1.58 25.75
CA VAL A 200 9.97 0.46 24.85
C VAL A 200 9.55 -0.76 25.69
N PRO A 201 8.24 -1.00 25.89
CA PRO A 201 7.74 -2.22 26.51
C PRO A 201 8.07 -3.42 25.62
N MET A 202 8.60 -4.51 26.19
CA MET A 202 8.89 -5.79 25.54
C MET A 202 7.83 -6.85 25.90
N LEU A 203 6.55 -6.45 25.79
CA LEU A 203 5.38 -7.23 26.21
C LEU A 203 4.38 -7.38 25.06
N LEU A 204 3.42 -8.29 25.21
CA LEU A 204 2.34 -8.46 24.22
C LEU A 204 1.52 -7.18 24.05
N SER A 205 1.17 -6.92 22.80
CA SER A 205 0.29 -5.84 22.40
C SER A 205 -1.11 -5.96 22.99
N SER A 206 -1.67 -4.81 23.39
CA SER A 206 -3.03 -4.73 23.95
C SER A 206 -3.27 -5.66 25.15
N SER A 207 -2.19 -6.08 25.82
CA SER A 207 -2.27 -6.85 27.05
C SER A 207 -2.45 -5.92 28.25
N THR A 208 -3.05 -6.45 29.31
CA THR A 208 -3.19 -5.76 30.59
C THR A 208 -1.85 -5.31 31.18
N HIS A 209 -0.76 -6.01 30.85
CA HIS A 209 0.59 -5.69 31.34
C HIS A 209 1.18 -4.44 30.66
N THR A 210 0.91 -4.25 29.36
CA THR A 210 1.37 -3.06 28.63
C THR A 210 0.68 -1.79 29.14
N GLN A 211 -0.60 -1.88 29.51
CA GLN A 211 -1.34 -0.78 30.16
C GLN A 211 -0.80 -0.47 31.57
N GLU A 212 -0.40 -1.49 32.33
CA GLU A 212 0.22 -1.33 33.64
C GLU A 212 1.59 -0.64 33.55
N VAL A 213 2.42 -1.02 32.59
CA VAL A 213 3.70 -0.36 32.30
C VAL A 213 3.49 1.13 32.03
N GLN A 214 2.54 1.49 31.16
CA GLN A 214 2.20 2.88 30.86
C GLN A 214 1.78 3.66 32.13
N ALA A 215 0.90 3.09 32.94
CA ALA A 215 0.41 3.73 34.16
C ALA A 215 1.55 3.99 35.17
N LEU A 216 2.44 3.01 35.38
CA LEU A 216 3.60 3.14 36.28
C LEU A 216 4.61 4.18 35.80
N ILE A 217 4.84 4.27 34.48
CA ILE A 217 5.70 5.31 33.89
C ILE A 217 5.10 6.69 34.14
N GLN A 218 3.82 6.88 33.82
CA GLN A 218 3.13 8.17 33.96
C GLN A 218 3.11 8.64 35.43
N GLU A 219 2.81 7.76 36.39
CA GLU A 219 2.81 8.10 37.81
C GLU A 219 4.22 8.48 38.31
N THR A 220 5.25 7.71 37.94
CA THR A 220 6.61 7.95 38.44
C THR A 220 7.22 9.24 37.88
N VAL A 221 7.06 9.49 36.58
CA VAL A 221 7.63 10.66 35.89
C VAL A 221 7.00 11.95 36.42
N HIS A 222 5.68 11.97 36.59
CA HIS A 222 4.93 13.13 37.11
C HIS A 222 5.42 13.57 38.51
N GLU A 223 5.86 12.63 39.35
CA GLU A 223 6.31 12.93 40.70
C GLU A 223 7.79 13.31 40.82
N ASN A 224 8.64 12.96 39.84
CA ASN A 224 10.10 12.92 40.03
C ASN A 224 10.96 13.67 39.01
N SER A 225 10.43 14.20 37.90
CA SER A 225 11.26 14.88 36.89
C SER A 225 10.53 15.81 35.92
N ASP A 226 11.24 16.82 35.39
CA ASP A 226 10.84 17.62 34.22
C ASP A 226 11.31 16.96 32.90
N ILE A 227 11.41 15.63 32.86
CA ILE A 227 11.82 14.85 31.67
C ILE A 227 10.58 14.58 30.83
N ASP A 228 10.69 14.81 29.53
CA ASP A 228 9.63 14.50 28.57
C ASP A 228 9.69 13.03 28.17
N VAL A 229 8.53 12.36 28.11
CA VAL A 229 8.48 10.89 28.03
C VAL A 229 7.60 10.44 26.89
N LEU A 230 8.23 9.77 25.93
CA LEU A 230 7.56 9.08 24.84
C LEU A 230 7.50 7.59 25.17
N VAL A 231 6.31 7.00 25.20
CA VAL A 231 6.13 5.55 25.40
C VAL A 231 5.74 4.92 24.07
N VAL A 232 6.65 4.12 23.50
CA VAL A 232 6.43 3.41 22.24
C VAL A 232 5.64 2.14 22.53
N THR A 233 4.32 2.17 22.36
CA THR A 233 3.43 1.03 22.72
C THR A 233 2.84 0.27 21.55
N GLU A 234 3.35 0.49 20.35
CA GLU A 234 2.92 -0.24 19.17
C GLU A 234 3.12 -1.75 19.33
N PRO A 235 2.15 -2.58 18.90
CA PRO A 235 2.26 -4.02 18.97
C PRO A 235 3.46 -4.62 18.22
N PHE A 236 4.30 -5.41 18.89
CA PHE A 236 5.42 -6.12 18.21
C PHE A 236 4.98 -6.92 16.98
N PHE A 237 3.77 -7.49 17.00
CA PHE A 237 3.21 -8.29 15.91
C PHE A 237 2.56 -7.47 14.79
N ASP A 238 2.22 -6.21 15.05
CA ASP A 238 1.50 -5.38 14.07
C ASP A 238 2.44 -4.36 13.40
N ILE A 239 3.66 -4.17 13.92
CA ILE A 239 4.75 -3.47 13.21
C ILE A 239 5.35 -4.42 12.16
N PRO A 240 5.17 -4.19 10.84
CA PRO A 240 5.57 -5.15 9.81
C PRO A 240 7.05 -5.53 9.85
N PHE A 241 7.94 -4.56 10.13
CA PHE A 241 9.37 -4.81 10.26
C PHE A 241 9.70 -5.75 11.42
N MET A 242 9.08 -5.54 12.59
CA MET A 242 9.31 -6.37 13.78
C MET A 242 8.69 -7.76 13.64
N ARG A 243 7.47 -7.85 13.09
CA ARG A 243 6.78 -9.11 12.79
C ARG A 243 7.63 -10.02 11.90
N ASN A 244 8.22 -9.46 10.83
CA ASN A 244 9.10 -10.20 9.93
C ASN A 244 10.37 -10.70 10.64
N ARG A 245 11.01 -9.85 11.47
CA ARG A 245 12.21 -10.27 12.23
C ARG A 245 11.91 -11.39 13.24
N LEU A 246 10.73 -11.36 13.87
CA LEU A 246 10.27 -12.43 14.77
C LEU A 246 10.04 -13.74 14.01
N LYS A 247 9.40 -13.66 12.83
CA LYS A 247 9.17 -14.81 11.93
C LYS A 247 10.51 -15.49 11.57
N ASP A 248 11.47 -14.71 11.09
CA ASP A 248 12.80 -15.19 10.71
C ASP A 248 13.52 -15.86 11.89
N ALA A 249 13.43 -15.26 13.09
CA ALA A 249 14.03 -15.81 14.30
C ALA A 249 13.45 -17.18 14.69
N ILE A 250 12.14 -17.37 14.57
CA ILE A 250 11.44 -18.63 14.89
C ILE A 250 11.77 -19.71 13.85
N ILE A 251 11.84 -19.36 12.57
CA ILE A 251 12.22 -20.27 11.48
C ILE A 251 13.65 -20.78 11.70
N GLU A 252 14.58 -19.89 12.01
CA GLU A 252 15.98 -20.25 12.27
C GLU A 252 16.13 -21.13 13.51
N MET A 253 15.34 -20.89 14.55
CA MET A 253 15.27 -21.79 15.71
C MET A 253 14.81 -23.20 15.32
N ALA A 254 13.82 -23.34 14.43
CA ALA A 254 13.37 -24.64 13.94
C ALA A 254 14.50 -25.38 13.20
N TRP A 255 15.25 -24.67 12.35
CA TRP A 255 16.42 -25.22 11.65
C TRP A 255 17.56 -25.61 12.60
N GLN A 256 17.70 -24.92 13.73
CA GLN A 256 18.68 -25.29 14.73
C GLN A 256 18.31 -26.57 15.47
N VAL A 257 17.04 -26.72 15.92
CA VAL A 257 16.55 -27.95 16.56
C VAL A 257 16.65 -29.14 15.61
N ARG A 258 16.46 -28.92 14.30
CA ARG A 258 16.64 -29.95 13.25
C ARG A 258 18.02 -30.57 13.23
N GLN A 259 19.08 -29.87 13.68
CA GLN A 259 20.45 -30.38 13.67
C GLN A 259 20.67 -31.53 14.68
N ASP A 260 19.83 -31.63 15.71
CA ASP A 260 19.87 -32.71 16.71
C ASP A 260 19.07 -33.95 16.28
N ILE A 261 18.34 -33.88 15.16
CA ILE A 261 17.73 -35.04 14.52
C ILE A 261 18.78 -35.78 13.69
N PRO A 262 18.90 -37.13 13.79
CA PRO A 262 19.88 -37.89 13.02
C PRO A 262 19.79 -37.62 11.51
N ALA A 263 20.94 -37.40 10.86
CA ALA A 263 21.00 -37.03 9.44
C ALA A 263 20.49 -38.11 8.47
N ASP A 264 20.23 -39.33 8.95
CA ASP A 264 19.62 -40.44 8.19
C ASP A 264 18.09 -40.48 8.29
N VAL A 265 17.47 -39.52 8.98
CA VAL A 265 16.01 -39.28 9.00
C VAL A 265 15.65 -38.35 7.85
N ASP A 266 14.73 -38.81 6.99
CA ASP A 266 14.21 -38.03 5.86
C ASP A 266 13.30 -36.89 6.37
N ASP A 267 13.33 -35.72 5.73
CA ASP A 267 12.54 -34.56 6.18
C ASP A 267 11.02 -34.80 6.13
N GLU A 268 10.55 -35.71 5.27
CA GLU A 268 9.14 -36.13 5.22
C GLU A 268 8.66 -36.83 6.50
N ASP A 269 9.59 -37.36 7.31
CA ASP A 269 9.30 -38.03 8.58
C ASP A 269 9.35 -37.06 9.79
N ILE A 270 9.62 -35.77 9.55
CA ILE A 270 9.75 -34.70 10.54
C ILE A 270 8.54 -33.75 10.45
N ALA A 271 8.01 -33.37 11.60
CA ALA A 271 6.96 -32.36 11.73
C ALA A 271 7.31 -31.31 12.80
N VAL A 272 6.64 -30.16 12.76
CA VAL A 272 6.85 -29.03 13.67
C VAL A 272 5.56 -28.70 14.42
N VAL A 273 5.67 -28.40 15.71
CA VAL A 273 4.62 -27.78 16.52
C VAL A 273 5.09 -26.40 16.94
N LEU A 274 4.45 -25.34 16.44
CA LEU A 274 4.66 -23.98 16.92
C LEU A 274 3.90 -23.79 18.24
N ALA A 275 4.64 -23.65 19.33
CA ALA A 275 4.11 -23.63 20.69
C ALA A 275 3.94 -22.20 21.20
N SER A 276 2.68 -21.77 21.36
CA SER A 276 2.32 -20.45 21.90
C SER A 276 1.79 -20.52 23.34
N HIS A 277 1.87 -19.38 24.04
CA HIS A 277 1.26 -19.18 25.35
C HIS A 277 -0.28 -19.16 25.31
N GLY A 278 -0.91 -18.85 24.17
CA GLY A 278 -2.36 -18.95 23.90
C GLY A 278 -3.29 -18.51 25.05
N THR A 279 -3.92 -17.33 24.95
CA THR A 279 -5.03 -17.00 25.86
C THR A 279 -6.21 -17.96 25.64
N PRO A 280 -6.91 -18.48 26.67
CA PRO A 280 -7.95 -19.49 26.47
C PRO A 280 -9.16 -18.95 25.68
N TYR A 281 -9.53 -19.65 24.60
CA TYR A 281 -10.69 -19.34 23.75
C TYR A 281 -12.04 -19.70 24.40
N ASN A 282 -12.07 -20.75 25.24
CA ASN A 282 -13.31 -21.27 25.81
C ASN A 282 -13.11 -21.57 27.30
N PRO A 283 -13.88 -20.95 28.23
CA PRO A 283 -13.66 -21.16 29.66
C PRO A 283 -13.95 -22.62 30.04
N PRO A 284 -13.08 -23.29 30.82
CA PRO A 284 -13.11 -24.74 30.97
C PRO A 284 -14.30 -25.32 31.76
N PHE A 285 -15.24 -24.50 32.24
CA PHE A 285 -16.33 -24.94 33.12
C PHE A 285 -17.66 -24.18 32.93
N PRO A 286 -18.52 -24.60 31.98
CA PRO A 286 -19.85 -24.01 31.74
C PRO A 286 -20.78 -24.07 32.97
N GLU A 287 -20.55 -25.03 33.88
CA GLU A 287 -21.32 -25.19 35.13
C GLU A 287 -21.19 -24.03 36.12
N PHE A 288 -20.24 -23.11 35.93
CA PHE A 288 -20.08 -21.90 36.75
C PHE A 288 -20.67 -20.64 36.10
N GLY A 289 -21.39 -20.77 34.97
CA GLY A 289 -22.19 -19.69 34.38
C GLY A 289 -21.56 -18.94 33.21
N TRP A 290 -20.45 -19.42 32.68
CA TRP A 290 -19.69 -18.79 31.59
C TRP A 290 -20.32 -19.08 30.23
N GLN A 291 -20.33 -18.10 29.33
CA GLN A 291 -20.76 -18.27 27.94
C GLN A 291 -19.59 -18.17 26.95
N GLU A 292 -19.74 -18.85 25.82
CA GLU A 292 -18.81 -18.78 24.68
C GLU A 292 -18.74 -17.32 24.18
N GLY A 293 -17.55 -16.70 24.21
CA GLY A 293 -17.32 -15.30 23.82
C GLY A 293 -17.06 -14.28 24.95
N GLU A 294 -17.04 -14.68 26.23
CA GLU A 294 -16.83 -13.73 27.35
C GLU A 294 -15.36 -13.37 27.64
N ILE A 295 -14.38 -14.03 27.01
CA ILE A 295 -12.95 -13.63 27.06
C ILE A 295 -12.55 -13.18 25.65
N PHE A 296 -12.45 -11.88 25.43
CA PHE A 296 -11.99 -11.33 24.16
C PHE A 296 -10.52 -11.69 23.93
N SER A 297 -10.22 -12.38 22.83
CA SER A 297 -8.86 -12.52 22.33
C SER A 297 -8.90 -12.56 20.81
N ASN A 298 -8.82 -11.37 20.20
CA ASN A 298 -8.37 -11.25 18.80
C ASN A 298 -6.92 -11.75 18.64
N LEU A 299 -6.20 -11.93 19.76
CA LEU A 299 -4.84 -12.47 19.81
C LEU A 299 -4.74 -13.86 19.19
N ILE A 300 -5.75 -14.73 19.35
CA ILE A 300 -5.73 -16.07 18.74
C ILE A 300 -5.74 -15.97 17.21
N LEU A 301 -6.59 -15.10 16.64
CA LEU A 301 -6.65 -14.94 15.19
C LEU A 301 -5.34 -14.36 14.64
N THR A 302 -4.78 -13.34 15.30
CA THR A 302 -3.49 -12.76 14.92
C THR A 302 -2.36 -13.78 15.03
N GLU A 303 -2.37 -14.62 16.07
CA GLU A 303 -1.39 -15.70 16.28
C GLU A 303 -1.55 -16.84 15.26
N ASP A 304 -2.79 -17.22 14.92
CA ASP A 304 -3.07 -18.23 13.89
C ASP A 304 -2.55 -17.77 12.54
N LEU A 305 -2.84 -16.52 12.14
CA LEU A 305 -2.30 -15.93 10.91
C LEU A 305 -0.77 -15.90 10.92
N PHE A 306 -0.15 -15.53 12.05
CA PHE A 306 1.30 -15.51 12.16
C PHE A 306 1.94 -16.92 12.13
N HIS A 307 1.29 -17.92 12.73
CA HIS A 307 1.71 -19.31 12.62
C HIS A 307 1.51 -19.89 11.21
N GLU A 308 0.48 -19.45 10.49
CA GLU A 308 0.27 -19.79 9.07
C GLU A 308 1.39 -19.20 8.20
N GLU A 309 1.79 -17.95 8.44
CA GLU A 309 2.94 -17.31 7.79
C GLU A 309 4.23 -18.11 8.02
N ILE A 310 4.55 -18.46 9.27
CA ILE A 310 5.74 -19.27 9.59
C ILE A 310 5.65 -20.67 8.97
N ALA A 311 4.47 -21.30 9.02
CA ALA A 311 4.25 -22.63 8.50
C ALA A 311 4.43 -22.70 6.97
N ALA A 312 4.16 -21.62 6.24
CA ALA A 312 4.35 -21.55 4.80
C ALA A 312 5.83 -21.59 4.38
N GLU A 313 6.74 -21.15 5.26
CA GLU A 313 8.18 -21.09 4.99
C GLU A 313 8.97 -22.28 5.55
N LEU A 314 8.36 -23.08 6.44
CA LEU A 314 8.96 -24.30 6.94
C LEU A 314 8.67 -25.49 5.99
N PRO A 315 9.68 -26.31 5.63
CA PRO A 315 9.48 -27.45 4.73
C PRO A 315 8.77 -28.64 5.40
N TRP A 316 8.52 -28.55 6.71
CA TRP A 316 7.91 -29.62 7.51
C TRP A 316 6.42 -29.36 7.74
N LYS A 317 5.66 -30.44 7.94
CA LYS A 317 4.26 -30.29 8.36
C LYS A 317 4.22 -29.57 9.72
N THR A 318 3.64 -28.38 9.72
CA THR A 318 3.57 -27.54 10.90
C THR A 318 2.15 -27.50 11.45
N LEU A 319 2.00 -27.60 12.77
CA LEU A 319 0.75 -27.41 13.50
C LEU A 319 0.95 -26.38 14.63
N THR A 320 -0.11 -25.64 14.96
CA THR A 320 -0.14 -24.82 16.18
C THR A 320 -0.37 -25.71 17.41
N GLY A 321 0.27 -25.39 18.53
CA GLY A 321 -0.04 -25.95 19.84
C GLY A 321 0.00 -24.85 20.89
N ARG A 322 -0.97 -24.84 21.81
CA ARG A 322 -1.12 -23.78 22.81
C ARG A 322 -0.97 -24.26 24.24
N MET A 323 -0.49 -23.39 25.10
CA MET A 323 -0.50 -23.57 26.55
C MET A 323 -1.89 -23.25 27.15
N ASN A 324 -2.09 -23.55 28.44
CA ASN A 324 -3.19 -23.03 29.26
C ASN A 324 -4.63 -23.24 28.77
N TYR A 325 -5.03 -24.50 28.56
CA TYR A 325 -6.42 -24.88 28.24
C TYR A 325 -6.97 -24.28 26.93
N ALA A 326 -6.11 -23.67 26.09
CA ALA A 326 -6.46 -23.23 24.75
C ALA A 326 -6.37 -24.38 23.75
N ASP A 327 -7.22 -24.34 22.71
CA ASP A 327 -7.32 -25.37 21.68
C ASP A 327 -6.59 -24.89 20.40
N PRO A 328 -5.80 -25.74 19.73
CA PRO A 328 -5.36 -27.07 20.15
C PRO A 328 -4.25 -27.01 21.22
N PRO A 329 -4.31 -27.83 22.30
CA PRO A 329 -3.22 -27.90 23.26
C PRO A 329 -2.00 -28.62 22.64
N ILE A 330 -0.80 -28.27 23.08
CA ILE A 330 0.47 -28.82 22.56
C ILE A 330 0.45 -30.36 22.51
N GLU A 331 -0.07 -31.02 23.54
CA GLU A 331 -0.15 -32.48 23.61
C GLU A 331 -1.08 -33.09 22.55
N ALA A 332 -2.15 -32.37 22.18
CA ALA A 332 -3.06 -32.81 21.13
C ALA A 332 -2.41 -32.70 19.75
N SER A 333 -1.71 -31.60 19.48
CA SER A 333 -0.98 -31.41 18.22
C SER A 333 0.12 -32.45 18.04
N ILE A 334 0.88 -32.78 19.11
CA ILE A 334 1.87 -33.87 19.07
C ILE A 334 1.19 -35.23 18.87
N ALA A 335 0.06 -35.49 19.53
CA ALA A 335 -0.68 -36.74 19.38
C ALA A 335 -1.27 -36.91 17.96
N GLU A 336 -1.69 -35.83 17.32
CA GLU A 336 -2.15 -35.81 15.94
C GLU A 336 -1.04 -36.17 14.97
N LEU A 337 0.14 -35.55 15.10
CA LEU A 337 1.30 -35.87 14.27
C LEU A 337 1.74 -37.35 14.43
N ASN A 338 1.72 -37.86 15.66
CA ASN A 338 1.96 -39.28 15.91
C ASN A 338 0.92 -40.19 15.22
N ALA A 339 -0.35 -39.77 15.15
CA ALA A 339 -1.40 -40.51 14.48
C ALA A 339 -1.27 -40.46 12.94
N LEU A 340 -0.73 -39.37 12.40
CA LEU A 340 -0.40 -39.19 10.99
C LEU A 340 0.85 -40.00 10.57
N GLY A 341 1.62 -40.51 11.53
CA GLY A 341 2.72 -41.44 11.30
C GLY A 341 4.11 -40.82 11.31
N TYR A 342 4.24 -39.55 11.70
CA TYR A 342 5.53 -38.88 11.85
C TYR A 342 6.37 -39.58 12.92
N SER A 343 7.66 -39.78 12.64
CA SER A 343 8.57 -40.44 13.57
C SER A 343 9.37 -39.45 14.40
N HIS A 344 9.44 -38.18 13.98
CA HIS A 344 10.17 -37.11 14.65
C HIS A 344 9.32 -35.82 14.67
N VAL A 345 9.19 -35.18 15.83
CA VAL A 345 8.43 -33.92 15.98
C VAL A 345 9.28 -32.90 16.72
N MET A 346 9.43 -31.70 16.17
CA MET A 346 10.10 -30.56 16.82
C MET A 346 9.05 -29.65 17.43
N VAL A 347 9.20 -29.29 18.71
CA VAL A 347 8.34 -28.31 19.38
C VAL A 347 9.12 -27.00 19.47
N ILE A 348 8.66 -25.99 18.75
CA ILE A 348 9.32 -24.70 18.58
C ILE A 348 8.49 -23.61 19.28
N PRO A 349 8.94 -23.10 20.43
CA PRO A 349 8.29 -21.99 21.10
C PRO A 349 8.22 -20.73 20.23
N SER A 350 7.00 -20.22 20.01
CA SER A 350 6.70 -19.06 19.16
C SER A 350 6.20 -17.83 19.92
N ALA A 351 5.88 -17.95 21.21
CA ALA A 351 5.35 -16.85 22.04
C ALA A 351 6.39 -16.27 23.02
N PHE A 352 6.45 -14.93 23.13
CA PHE A 352 7.48 -14.13 23.85
C PHE A 352 8.92 -14.43 23.41
N PRO A 353 9.95 -13.63 23.75
CA PRO A 353 11.32 -14.15 23.73
C PRO A 353 11.35 -15.31 24.72
N THR A 354 11.47 -16.53 24.20
CA THR A 354 11.07 -17.81 24.83
C THR A 354 11.88 -18.25 26.06
N ALA A 355 12.45 -17.29 26.78
CA ALA A 355 13.27 -17.44 27.97
C ALA A 355 12.48 -17.25 29.29
N ALA A 356 11.15 -17.08 29.29
CA ALA A 356 10.39 -16.97 30.54
C ALA A 356 10.30 -18.34 31.24
N MET A 357 10.49 -18.39 32.55
CA MET A 357 10.66 -19.66 33.27
C MET A 357 9.39 -20.52 33.24
N HIS A 358 8.21 -19.89 33.26
CA HIS A 358 6.93 -20.60 33.14
C HIS A 358 6.71 -21.17 31.73
N THR A 359 7.05 -20.45 30.65
CA THR A 359 6.94 -21.00 29.29
C THR A 359 7.91 -22.15 29.06
N MET A 360 9.14 -22.02 29.58
CA MET A 360 10.15 -23.07 29.52
C MET A 360 9.71 -24.33 30.27
N TRP A 361 8.97 -24.17 31.38
CA TRP A 361 8.43 -25.27 32.16
C TRP A 361 7.20 -25.91 31.50
N ASP A 362 6.20 -25.10 31.16
CA ASP A 362 4.89 -25.57 30.72
C ASP A 362 4.95 -26.19 29.32
N VAL A 363 5.67 -25.59 28.37
CA VAL A 363 5.88 -26.18 27.04
C VAL A 363 6.71 -27.46 27.15
N ALA A 364 7.78 -27.46 27.96
CA ALA A 364 8.59 -28.66 28.16
C ALA A 364 7.78 -29.78 28.80
N PHE A 365 6.95 -29.47 29.80
CA PHE A 365 6.12 -30.47 30.46
C PHE A 365 5.06 -31.04 29.51
N ALA A 366 4.43 -30.20 28.68
CA ALA A 366 3.51 -30.64 27.65
C ALA A 366 4.21 -31.51 26.58
N ALA A 367 5.39 -31.10 26.12
CA ALA A 367 6.13 -31.79 25.05
C ALA A 367 6.84 -33.08 25.52
N LEU A 368 7.44 -33.06 26.72
CA LEU A 368 8.39 -34.07 27.20
C LEU A 368 7.93 -34.79 28.48
N GLY A 369 6.92 -34.29 29.18
CA GLY A 369 6.47 -34.79 30.49
C GLY A 369 7.41 -34.48 31.65
N GLN A 370 8.36 -33.57 31.46
CA GLN A 370 9.30 -33.05 32.45
C GLN A 370 9.75 -31.65 32.04
N ALA A 371 10.27 -30.86 32.98
CA ALA A 371 10.91 -29.59 32.66
C ALA A 371 12.23 -29.77 31.91
N ALA A 372 12.64 -28.73 31.18
CA ALA A 372 13.93 -28.64 30.51
C ALA A 372 14.63 -27.34 30.90
N LEU A 373 15.93 -27.40 31.16
CA LEU A 373 16.76 -26.25 31.51
C LEU A 373 17.55 -25.75 30.28
N PRO A 374 17.92 -24.47 30.20
CA PRO A 374 18.67 -23.97 29.05
C PRO A 374 20.02 -24.69 28.86
N GLU A 375 20.67 -25.15 29.94
CA GLU A 375 21.90 -25.94 29.87
C GLU A 375 21.73 -27.37 29.36
N ASP A 376 20.51 -27.90 29.30
CA ASP A 376 20.23 -29.24 28.80
C ASP A 376 20.30 -29.30 27.26
N GLY A 377 20.25 -28.16 26.58
CA GLY A 377 20.21 -28.06 25.12
C GLY A 377 18.92 -28.66 24.54
N VAL A 378 19.00 -29.29 23.36
CA VAL A 378 17.87 -29.97 22.75
C VAL A 378 17.62 -31.32 23.43
N MET A 379 16.47 -31.42 24.08
CA MET A 379 16.00 -32.62 24.80
C MET A 379 15.13 -33.49 23.90
N VAL A 380 15.25 -34.81 24.06
CA VAL A 380 14.51 -35.79 23.25
C VAL A 380 13.68 -36.72 24.13
N HIS A 381 12.38 -36.81 23.85
CA HIS A 381 11.46 -37.75 24.50
C HIS A 381 10.88 -38.76 23.51
N THR A 382 11.09 -40.05 23.75
CA THR A 382 10.54 -41.12 22.91
C THR A 382 9.19 -41.61 23.44
N TRP A 383 8.14 -41.42 22.64
CA TRP A 383 6.78 -41.88 22.93
C TRP A 383 6.67 -43.40 22.87
N THR A 384 5.60 -43.95 23.46
CA THR A 384 5.33 -45.40 23.42
C THR A 384 5.15 -45.98 22.00
N SER A 385 4.81 -45.13 21.02
CA SER A 385 4.75 -45.46 19.59
C SER A 385 6.12 -45.62 18.94
N GLY A 386 7.19 -45.06 19.55
CA GLY A 386 8.52 -44.96 18.97
C GLY A 386 8.84 -43.60 18.35
N MET A 387 7.89 -42.65 18.33
CA MET A 387 8.11 -41.27 17.87
C MET A 387 9.00 -40.50 18.84
N ASN A 388 9.96 -39.72 18.31
CA ASN A 388 10.84 -38.85 19.10
C ASN A 388 10.34 -37.40 19.04
N VAL A 389 10.17 -36.76 20.20
CA VAL A 389 9.84 -35.34 20.33
C VAL A 389 11.07 -34.57 20.77
N TYR A 390 11.40 -33.49 20.05
CA TYR A 390 12.56 -32.63 20.23
C TYR A 390 12.12 -31.27 20.75
N TYR A 391 12.75 -30.77 21.80
CA TYR A 391 12.43 -29.47 22.40
C TYR A 391 13.69 -28.84 22.99
N SER A 392 13.86 -27.53 22.78
CA SER A 392 14.90 -26.72 23.44
C SER A 392 14.25 -25.74 24.40
N ALA A 393 14.82 -25.64 25.60
CA ALA A 393 14.44 -24.60 26.56
C ALA A 393 15.12 -23.26 26.24
N GLN A 394 16.12 -23.25 25.35
CA GLN A 394 16.67 -22.02 24.79
C GLN A 394 15.71 -21.49 23.73
N GLY A 395 15.33 -20.23 23.83
CA GLY A 395 14.42 -19.58 22.90
C GLY A 395 15.06 -19.00 21.64
N PHE A 396 14.24 -18.44 20.74
CA PHE A 396 14.75 -17.78 19.52
C PHE A 396 15.61 -16.55 19.84
N ALA A 397 15.35 -15.90 20.98
CA ALA A 397 16.16 -14.78 21.47
C ALA A 397 17.45 -15.22 22.19
N ASP A 398 17.57 -16.51 22.54
CA ASP A 398 18.75 -17.07 23.22
C ASP A 398 19.81 -17.59 22.23
N MET A 399 19.49 -17.78 20.95
CA MET A 399 20.37 -18.46 19.98
C MET A 399 20.57 -17.65 18.69
N GLU A 400 21.75 -17.77 18.08
CA GLU A 400 22.02 -17.18 16.76
C GLU A 400 21.50 -18.10 15.64
N PRO A 401 20.93 -17.56 14.54
CA PRO A 401 20.80 -16.12 14.22
C PRO A 401 19.55 -15.43 14.79
N GLY A 402 18.61 -16.15 15.42
CA GLY A 402 17.35 -15.56 15.91
C GLY A 402 17.52 -14.39 16.89
N ARG A 403 18.57 -14.42 17.72
CA ARG A 403 18.99 -13.33 18.60
C ARG A 403 19.34 -12.06 17.82
N SER A 404 20.05 -12.21 16.69
CA SER A 404 20.41 -11.09 15.81
C SER A 404 19.18 -10.45 15.19
N GLU A 405 18.24 -11.25 14.69
CA GLU A 405 16.98 -10.76 14.10
C GLU A 405 16.13 -10.00 15.13
N PHE A 406 15.99 -10.55 16.34
CA PHE A 406 15.26 -9.90 17.42
C PHE A 406 15.89 -8.54 17.83
N ARG A 407 17.23 -8.45 17.86
CA ARG A 407 17.96 -7.18 18.11
C ARG A 407 17.75 -6.15 17.01
N ALA A 408 17.72 -6.59 15.74
CA ALA A 408 17.49 -5.70 14.61
C ALA A 408 16.09 -5.07 14.67
N GLY A 409 15.07 -5.87 15.00
CA GLY A 409 13.70 -5.38 15.23
C GLY A 409 13.61 -4.36 16.38
N LEU A 410 14.21 -4.68 17.55
CA LEU A 410 14.25 -3.74 18.69
C LEU A 410 14.97 -2.44 18.35
N SER A 411 16.08 -2.52 17.61
CA SER A 411 16.85 -1.34 17.21
C SER A 411 16.06 -0.42 16.28
N PHE A 412 15.21 -0.97 15.40
CA PHE A 412 14.34 -0.19 14.51
C PHE A 412 13.29 0.59 15.31
N ILE A 413 12.55 -0.08 16.20
CA ILE A 413 11.50 0.53 17.04
C ILE A 413 12.08 1.69 17.87
N VAL A 414 13.29 1.51 18.42
CA VAL A 414 13.95 2.54 19.23
C VAL A 414 14.35 3.75 18.37
N ARG A 415 14.84 3.53 17.14
CA ARG A 415 15.20 4.63 16.24
C ARG A 415 13.98 5.48 15.92
N MET A 416 12.84 4.85 15.64
CA MET A 416 11.57 5.56 15.41
C MET A 416 11.17 6.41 16.61
N GLY A 417 11.10 5.82 17.81
CA GLY A 417 10.74 6.58 19.01
C GLY A 417 11.73 7.69 19.37
N VAL A 418 13.03 7.50 19.12
CA VAL A 418 14.01 8.58 19.36
C VAL A 418 13.86 9.71 18.35
N MET A 419 13.58 9.42 17.07
CA MET A 419 13.34 10.47 16.06
C MET A 419 12.10 11.30 16.42
N GLU A 420 11.00 10.64 16.78
CA GLU A 420 9.76 11.29 17.25
C GLU A 420 10.00 12.18 18.48
N ALA A 421 10.74 11.69 19.48
CA ALA A 421 11.04 12.47 20.68
C ALA A 421 11.90 13.73 20.41
N LEU A 422 12.72 13.74 19.34
CA LEU A 422 13.54 14.89 18.95
C LEU A 422 12.72 15.95 18.19
N GLU A 423 11.73 15.56 17.40
CA GLU A 423 10.87 16.48 16.66
C GLU A 423 10.03 17.36 17.60
N GLU A 424 9.53 16.80 18.71
CA GLU A 424 8.78 17.54 19.72
C GLU A 424 9.60 18.66 20.43
N ALA A 425 10.93 18.52 20.49
CA ALA A 425 11.80 19.51 21.15
C ALA A 425 11.90 20.83 20.38
N ASN A 426 11.85 20.77 19.04
CA ASN A 426 12.01 21.92 18.15
C ASN A 426 10.80 22.87 18.14
N GLN A 427 9.67 22.48 18.75
CA GLN A 427 8.48 23.34 18.89
C GLN A 427 8.48 24.20 20.17
N SER A 428 9.38 23.95 21.13
CA SER A 428 9.30 24.53 22.48
C SER A 428 9.99 25.90 22.69
N ASP A 429 10.67 26.46 21.67
CA ASP A 429 11.57 27.62 21.85
C ASP A 429 11.03 28.96 21.32
N VAL A 430 9.72 29.24 21.51
CA VAL A 430 9.14 30.57 21.24
C VAL A 430 8.15 31.01 22.33
N SER A 431 8.64 31.46 23.48
CA SER A 431 8.02 32.56 24.21
C SER A 431 8.97 33.17 25.26
N ASP A 432 9.10 34.50 25.26
CA ASP A 432 8.93 35.39 26.43
C ASP A 432 9.54 36.79 26.15
N ASP A 433 8.69 37.81 26.05
CA ASP A 433 9.03 39.16 26.52
C ASP A 433 7.79 39.73 27.21
N GLY A 434 7.84 39.73 28.54
CA GLY A 434 6.78 40.22 29.39
C GLY A 434 6.61 41.75 29.38
N THR A 435 5.57 42.22 30.07
CA THR A 435 5.74 43.22 31.12
C THR A 435 4.48 43.37 31.97
N ASN A 436 4.73 43.38 33.28
CA ASN A 436 3.81 43.57 34.41
C ASN A 436 3.04 44.90 34.41
N ASN A 437 1.83 44.92 35.00
CA ASN A 437 1.58 45.66 36.26
C ASN A 437 0.17 45.46 36.87
N ASP A 438 0.17 44.92 38.09
CA ASP A 438 -0.39 45.43 39.36
C ASP A 438 -1.84 45.95 39.47
N GLY A 439 -2.59 45.35 40.43
CA GLY A 439 -3.74 46.02 41.05
C GLY A 439 -4.58 45.18 42.03
N THR A 440 -4.14 45.06 43.28
CA THR A 440 -4.78 44.40 44.45
C THR A 440 -6.19 44.92 44.84
N GLY A 441 -7.07 44.06 45.40
CA GLY A 441 -8.26 44.53 46.14
C GLY A 441 -9.31 43.50 46.65
N ASP A 442 -8.95 42.80 47.72
CA ASP A 442 -9.73 42.15 48.82
C ASP A 442 -11.29 42.14 48.93
N SER A 443 -11.78 41.01 49.47
CA SER A 443 -12.94 40.76 50.37
C SER A 443 -14.36 40.35 49.87
N ASP A 444 -14.60 39.04 49.95
CA ASP A 444 -15.75 38.22 50.42
C ASP A 444 -17.22 38.70 50.35
N GLY A 445 -18.02 37.88 49.64
CA GLY A 445 -19.27 37.29 50.16
C GLY A 445 -20.58 37.69 49.47
N GLY A 446 -21.08 36.85 48.55
CA GLY A 446 -22.43 36.97 47.98
C GLY A 446 -22.90 35.73 47.21
N ASP A 447 -23.94 35.07 47.73
CA ASP A 447 -24.72 33.99 47.12
C ASP A 447 -25.90 34.58 46.31
N GLY A 448 -26.13 34.05 45.09
CA GLY A 448 -27.41 34.12 44.38
C GLY A 448 -27.40 34.56 42.91
N SER A 449 -27.45 33.56 42.01
CA SER A 449 -28.08 33.52 40.66
C SER A 449 -27.59 34.45 39.52
N GLY A 450 -27.17 33.83 38.40
CA GLY A 450 -27.10 34.43 37.07
C GLY A 450 -26.11 33.72 36.13
N ASP A 451 -26.64 32.93 35.19
CA ASP A 451 -26.28 32.78 33.76
C ASP A 451 -24.80 32.77 33.27
N ASN A 452 -24.52 31.73 32.46
CA ASN A 452 -23.67 31.63 31.25
C ASN A 452 -22.12 31.64 31.28
N GLY A 453 -21.57 30.60 30.62
CA GLY A 453 -20.41 30.58 29.69
C GLY A 453 -19.02 30.51 30.33
N GLY A 454 -18.12 29.56 30.05
CA GLY A 454 -17.94 28.72 28.86
C GLY A 454 -17.10 29.45 27.80
N SER A 455 -15.86 28.98 27.55
CA SER A 455 -15.12 28.95 26.25
C SER A 455 -13.71 28.34 26.50
N ASP A 456 -13.13 27.47 25.66
CA ASP A 456 -13.45 27.22 24.25
C ASP A 456 -13.52 25.72 23.89
N GLU A 457 -14.77 25.22 23.86
CA GLU A 457 -15.28 24.12 23.03
C GLU A 457 -15.91 24.71 21.75
N THR A 458 -15.42 25.85 21.24
CA THR A 458 -16.07 26.61 20.16
C THR A 458 -15.20 26.69 18.91
N CYS A 459 -15.84 26.47 17.75
CA CYS A 459 -15.24 26.58 16.42
C CYS A 459 -14.93 28.04 16.10
N GLU A 460 -13.69 28.35 15.74
CA GLU A 460 -13.22 29.72 15.50
C GLU A 460 -13.36 30.12 14.01
N PRO A 461 -13.45 31.42 13.69
CA PRO A 461 -13.55 31.88 12.31
C PRO A 461 -12.32 31.47 11.49
N GLY A 462 -12.54 30.86 10.32
CA GLY A 462 -11.46 30.30 9.49
C GLY A 462 -11.18 28.82 9.71
N GLU A 463 -11.98 28.13 10.52
CA GLU A 463 -11.89 26.68 10.78
C GLU A 463 -13.10 25.90 10.24
N ILE A 464 -12.85 24.65 9.85
CA ILE A 464 -13.85 23.59 9.70
C ILE A 464 -13.88 22.79 10.99
N CYS A 465 -15.05 22.58 11.55
CA CYS A 465 -15.24 21.81 12.76
C CYS A 465 -16.32 20.74 12.58
N PHE A 466 -16.12 19.58 13.19
CA PHE A 466 -17.06 18.47 13.19
C PHE A 466 -16.70 17.51 14.33
N THR A 467 -17.61 16.61 14.66
CA THR A 467 -17.37 15.55 15.63
C THR A 467 -17.52 14.22 14.95
N VAL A 468 -16.47 13.40 14.92
CA VAL A 468 -16.49 12.13 14.21
C VAL A 468 -16.62 10.97 15.20
N THR A 469 -17.56 10.06 14.95
CA THR A 469 -17.64 8.74 15.58
C THR A 469 -17.09 7.72 14.60
N VAL A 470 -16.17 6.87 15.02
CA VAL A 470 -15.53 5.88 14.14
C VAL A 470 -15.82 4.50 14.69
N ASN A 471 -16.61 3.71 13.96
CA ASN A 471 -17.02 2.37 14.38
C ASN A 471 -16.10 1.29 13.80
N ASN A 472 -15.50 1.52 12.62
CA ASN A 472 -14.56 0.65 11.92
C ASN A 472 -13.55 1.49 11.15
N THR A 473 -12.37 0.95 10.82
CA THR A 473 -11.28 1.66 10.13
C THR A 473 -10.58 0.76 9.12
N THR A 474 -10.05 1.35 8.05
CA THR A 474 -9.30 0.65 7.00
C THR A 474 -7.98 1.32 6.63
N GLY A 475 -7.65 2.47 7.23
CA GLY A 475 -6.34 3.12 7.08
C GLY A 475 -6.07 4.15 8.16
N PRO A 476 -4.88 4.76 8.12
CA PRO A 476 -4.32 5.48 9.28
C PRO A 476 -4.86 6.91 9.45
N ASP A 477 -5.38 7.54 8.39
CA ASP A 477 -5.86 8.93 8.44
C ASP A 477 -7.31 9.10 8.02
N LEU A 478 -7.95 10.15 8.54
CA LEU A 478 -9.23 10.66 8.04
C LEU A 478 -8.98 11.56 6.84
N LYS A 479 -9.44 11.16 5.67
CA LYS A 479 -9.46 12.05 4.51
C LYS A 479 -10.74 12.87 4.49
N LEU A 480 -10.60 14.19 4.51
CA LEU A 480 -11.73 15.13 4.49
C LEU A 480 -11.93 15.69 3.09
N MET A 481 -13.12 15.47 2.56
CA MET A 481 -13.53 15.83 1.22
C MET A 481 -14.74 16.78 1.29
N LEU A 482 -14.63 17.93 0.65
CA LEU A 482 -15.68 18.95 0.57
C LEU A 482 -16.29 18.96 -0.82
N TYR A 483 -17.61 18.85 -0.88
CA TYR A 483 -18.39 18.78 -2.11
C TYR A 483 -19.35 19.96 -2.21
N GLU A 484 -19.38 20.66 -3.33
CA GLU A 484 -20.38 21.70 -3.58
C GLU A 484 -21.78 21.08 -3.82
N ALA A 485 -22.73 21.34 -2.92
CA ALA A 485 -24.06 20.72 -2.93
C ALA A 485 -25.14 21.60 -2.27
N THR A 486 -26.42 21.39 -2.61
CA THR A 486 -27.56 22.06 -1.95
C THR A 486 -28.09 21.27 -0.74
N GLU A 487 -28.82 21.91 0.18
CA GLU A 487 -29.40 21.24 1.37
C GLU A 487 -30.40 20.12 1.01
N GLU A 488 -31.05 20.18 -0.16
CA GLU A 488 -32.01 19.15 -0.58
C GLU A 488 -31.32 17.90 -1.16
N GLN A 489 -30.04 18.02 -1.49
CA GLN A 489 -29.25 17.07 -2.28
C GLN A 489 -28.16 16.34 -1.46
N TRP A 490 -27.90 16.82 -0.24
CA TRP A 490 -26.88 16.28 0.66
C TRP A 490 -27.48 15.44 1.81
N PRO A 491 -26.88 14.29 2.22
CA PRO A 491 -25.68 13.62 1.67
C PRO A 491 -26.01 12.53 0.63
N GLN A 492 -27.20 12.56 0.01
CA GLN A 492 -27.70 11.42 -0.78
C GLN A 492 -27.06 11.28 -2.18
N GLU A 493 -26.44 12.33 -2.73
CA GLU A 493 -25.82 12.37 -4.08
C GLU A 493 -24.35 11.88 -4.17
N PHE A 494 -23.78 11.28 -3.11
CA PHE A 494 -22.33 10.96 -3.08
C PHE A 494 -21.99 9.54 -2.59
N TRP A 495 -22.89 8.58 -2.76
CA TRP A 495 -22.65 7.18 -2.35
C TRP A 495 -21.74 6.41 -3.32
N SER A 496 -21.48 6.95 -4.52
CA SER A 496 -20.55 6.45 -5.55
C SER A 496 -19.19 7.16 -5.61
N LEU A 497 -18.95 8.16 -4.74
CA LEU A 497 -17.70 8.91 -4.53
C LEU A 497 -16.93 9.36 -5.81
N PRO A 498 -17.42 10.40 -6.52
CA PRO A 498 -16.66 11.12 -7.54
C PRO A 498 -15.54 12.01 -6.93
N THR A 499 -14.72 12.65 -7.79
CA THR A 499 -13.66 13.59 -7.36
C THR A 499 -14.26 14.77 -6.55
N PRO A 500 -13.77 15.06 -5.33
CA PRO A 500 -14.30 16.14 -4.49
C PRO A 500 -14.02 17.54 -5.06
N THR A 501 -14.84 18.53 -4.71
CA THR A 501 -14.61 19.93 -5.10
C THR A 501 -13.32 20.47 -4.49
N SER A 502 -13.08 20.14 -3.22
CA SER A 502 -11.83 20.44 -2.53
C SER A 502 -11.53 19.40 -1.45
N VAL A 503 -10.27 19.22 -1.10
CA VAL A 503 -9.82 18.36 -0.01
C VAL A 503 -9.03 19.16 1.01
N VAL A 504 -9.03 18.66 2.24
CA VAL A 504 -8.08 19.10 3.24
C VAL A 504 -6.75 18.39 3.00
N THR A 505 -5.69 19.17 2.77
CA THR A 505 -4.37 18.64 2.41
C THR A 505 -3.66 17.96 3.58
N GLU A 506 -3.85 18.46 4.79
CA GLU A 506 -3.37 17.86 6.03
C GLU A 506 -4.52 17.14 6.74
N SER A 507 -4.55 15.84 6.55
CA SER A 507 -5.58 14.96 7.11
C SER A 507 -5.23 14.56 8.55
N PRO A 508 -6.16 14.69 9.52
CA PRO A 508 -5.92 14.21 10.88
C PRO A 508 -5.91 12.68 10.91
N PRO A 509 -5.13 12.05 11.80
CA PRO A 509 -5.15 10.60 11.95
C PRO A 509 -6.55 10.10 12.34
N VAL A 510 -6.87 8.85 12.02
CA VAL A 510 -8.10 8.22 12.51
C VAL A 510 -8.03 8.17 14.04
N PRO A 511 -8.98 8.79 14.76
CA PRO A 511 -8.87 8.93 16.19
C PRO A 511 -9.03 7.57 16.90
N ASP A 512 -8.07 7.25 17.76
CA ASP A 512 -8.05 6.00 18.55
C ASP A 512 -9.27 5.82 19.47
N ASN A 513 -9.97 6.91 19.77
CA ASN A 513 -11.18 6.94 20.58
C ASN A 513 -12.23 7.79 19.87
N SER A 514 -13.51 7.40 19.94
CA SER A 514 -14.61 8.14 19.31
C SER A 514 -15.82 8.26 20.25
N PRO A 515 -16.67 9.31 20.15
CA PRO A 515 -16.56 10.44 19.24
C PRO A 515 -15.50 11.48 19.64
N VAL A 516 -14.84 12.09 18.66
CA VAL A 516 -13.85 13.17 18.86
C VAL A 516 -14.24 14.41 18.07
N HIS A 517 -14.18 15.57 18.72
CA HIS A 517 -14.39 16.86 18.06
C HIS A 517 -13.09 17.32 17.40
N ILE A 518 -13.11 17.46 16.07
CA ILE A 518 -11.98 17.80 15.22
C ILE A 518 -12.19 19.21 14.67
N ARG A 519 -11.11 20.00 14.68
CA ARG A 519 -11.06 21.37 14.13
C ARG A 519 -9.88 21.47 13.21
N ILE A 520 -10.09 21.98 12.01
CA ILE A 520 -9.08 22.09 10.98
C ILE A 520 -9.04 23.53 10.46
N PRO A 521 -7.89 24.22 10.53
CA PRO A 521 -7.74 25.53 9.92
C PRO A 521 -7.83 25.40 8.41
N MET A 522 -8.55 26.32 7.75
CA MET A 522 -8.79 26.27 6.30
C MET A 522 -7.69 26.97 5.48
N ALA A 523 -6.99 27.95 6.06
CA ALA A 523 -5.95 28.70 5.38
C ALA A 523 -4.74 27.80 5.08
N ASP A 524 -4.30 27.79 3.83
CA ASP A 524 -3.19 26.97 3.31
C ASP A 524 -3.37 25.44 3.47
N ASN A 525 -4.57 24.98 3.87
CA ASN A 525 -4.89 23.58 4.12
C ASN A 525 -6.10 23.08 3.31
N LEU A 526 -6.48 23.82 2.26
CA LEU A 526 -7.54 23.46 1.33
C LEU A 526 -6.98 23.45 -0.08
N PHE A 527 -7.07 22.29 -0.74
CA PHE A 527 -6.73 22.14 -2.15
C PHE A 527 -8.00 21.98 -2.97
N THR A 528 -8.17 22.82 -4.00
CA THR A 528 -9.37 22.82 -4.86
C THR A 528 -9.00 22.30 -6.24
N PHE A 529 -9.64 21.21 -6.67
CA PHE A 529 -9.28 20.50 -7.91
C PHE A 529 -9.57 21.31 -9.18
N SER A 530 -10.62 22.13 -9.17
CA SER A 530 -11.04 22.95 -10.33
C SER A 530 -10.37 24.32 -10.39
N GLY A 531 -9.60 24.71 -9.37
CA GLY A 531 -9.03 26.06 -9.25
C GLY A 531 -10.06 27.20 -9.07
N VAL A 532 -11.36 26.89 -8.97
CA VAL A 532 -12.45 27.87 -8.80
C VAL A 532 -12.48 28.36 -7.34
N PRO A 533 -12.58 29.67 -7.08
CA PRO A 533 -12.67 30.17 -5.70
C PRO A 533 -13.91 29.65 -4.97
N LEU A 534 -13.71 29.05 -3.79
CA LEU A 534 -14.79 28.50 -2.96
C LEU A 534 -15.65 29.58 -2.26
N GLU A 535 -15.24 30.87 -2.29
CA GLU A 535 -15.93 31.94 -1.56
C GLU A 535 -17.39 32.11 -2.04
N GLY A 536 -18.34 31.68 -1.22
CA GLY A 536 -19.77 31.71 -1.50
C GLY A 536 -20.35 30.39 -2.02
N ALA A 537 -19.52 29.38 -2.26
CA ALA A 537 -19.95 28.00 -2.56
C ALA A 537 -20.60 27.37 -1.33
N ARG A 538 -21.58 26.50 -1.53
CA ARG A 538 -22.24 25.77 -0.44
C ARG A 538 -21.70 24.34 -0.42
N LEU A 539 -21.04 23.95 0.66
CA LEU A 539 -20.27 22.72 0.75
C LEU A 539 -20.87 21.73 1.76
N GLY A 540 -20.86 20.45 1.43
CA GLY A 540 -21.05 19.32 2.33
C GLY A 540 -19.71 18.63 2.62
N LEU A 541 -19.57 18.04 3.81
CA LEU A 541 -18.34 17.37 4.26
C LEU A 541 -18.51 15.84 4.30
N ALA A 542 -17.71 15.11 3.51
CA ALA A 542 -17.53 13.65 3.59
C ALA A 542 -16.17 13.29 4.19
N ILE A 543 -16.12 12.16 4.90
CA ILE A 543 -14.92 11.67 5.60
C ILE A 543 -14.78 10.17 5.33
N ALA A 544 -13.56 9.71 5.05
CA ALA A 544 -13.23 8.28 4.88
C ALA A 544 -11.91 7.89 5.56
N THR A 545 -11.78 6.61 5.93
CA THR A 545 -10.53 5.96 6.39
C THR A 545 -10.01 5.03 5.30
N GLY A 546 -8.71 4.76 5.17
CA GLY A 546 -8.22 3.70 4.24
C GLY A 546 -7.74 4.13 2.86
N VAL A 547 -7.85 5.43 2.59
CA VAL A 547 -7.55 5.99 1.29
C VAL A 547 -6.04 6.01 1.02
N ALA A 548 -5.63 5.53 -0.16
CA ALA A 548 -4.28 5.76 -0.69
C ALA A 548 -4.04 7.28 -0.90
N SER A 549 -2.80 7.69 -1.18
CA SER A 549 -2.39 9.10 -1.30
C SER A 549 -3.18 9.95 -2.32
N ASN A 550 -4.08 9.35 -3.12
CA ASN A 550 -4.86 9.99 -4.19
C ASN A 550 -6.37 10.16 -3.90
N MET A 551 -6.83 10.05 -2.65
CA MET A 551 -8.23 10.35 -2.25
C MET A 551 -9.30 9.40 -2.83
N VAL A 552 -8.91 8.22 -3.33
CA VAL A 552 -9.85 7.15 -3.77
C VAL A 552 -10.21 6.25 -2.58
N VAL A 553 -11.51 6.22 -2.24
CA VAL A 553 -12.05 5.44 -1.12
C VAL A 553 -12.42 4.03 -1.58
N ASP A 554 -11.92 3.00 -0.90
CA ASP A 554 -12.22 1.59 -1.16
C ASP A 554 -13.71 1.27 -0.83
N PRO A 555 -14.37 0.33 -1.53
CA PRO A 555 -15.72 -0.15 -1.16
C PRO A 555 -15.84 -0.54 0.31
N LEU A 556 -14.75 -1.11 0.84
CA LEU A 556 -14.63 -1.60 2.20
C LEU A 556 -14.04 -0.54 3.12
N ASP A 557 -13.86 0.70 2.68
CA ASP A 557 -13.40 1.78 3.55
C ASP A 557 -14.54 2.33 4.41
N ALA A 558 -14.24 2.58 5.69
CA ALA A 558 -15.20 3.21 6.57
C ALA A 558 -15.38 4.67 6.17
N ARG A 559 -16.63 5.09 5.95
CA ARG A 559 -16.96 6.43 5.46
C ARG A 559 -18.21 7.00 6.13
N GLY A 560 -18.33 8.33 6.09
CA GLY A 560 -19.44 9.05 6.71
C GLY A 560 -19.58 10.48 6.18
N PHE A 561 -20.77 11.03 6.35
CA PHE A 561 -21.17 12.31 5.76
C PHE A 561 -21.80 13.22 6.82
N SER A 562 -21.58 14.53 6.69
CA SER A 562 -22.30 15.54 7.47
C SER A 562 -23.81 15.53 7.18
N ASP A 563 -24.62 15.99 8.13
CA ASP A 563 -26.09 16.08 7.96
C ASP A 563 -26.54 17.36 7.22
N MET A 564 -25.63 18.31 6.98
CA MET A 564 -25.96 19.64 6.44
C MET A 564 -24.85 20.19 5.56
N THR A 565 -25.20 21.19 4.75
CA THR A 565 -24.23 21.96 3.96
C THR A 565 -24.09 23.38 4.49
N LEU A 566 -22.91 23.97 4.35
CA LEU A 566 -22.57 25.31 4.83
C LEU A 566 -21.97 26.15 3.72
N VAL A 567 -22.23 27.46 3.73
CA VAL A 567 -21.66 28.37 2.74
C VAL A 567 -20.23 28.72 3.15
N TYR A 568 -19.27 28.37 2.30
CA TYR A 568 -17.86 28.66 2.53
C TYR A 568 -17.59 30.16 2.46
N GLN A 569 -16.97 30.67 3.52
CA GLN A 569 -16.50 32.05 3.65
C GLN A 569 -15.16 32.00 4.40
N PRO A 570 -14.06 32.58 3.86
CA PRO A 570 -12.71 32.42 4.41
C PRO A 570 -12.54 32.82 5.89
N ASP A 571 -13.30 33.82 6.33
CA ASP A 571 -13.25 34.38 7.69
C ASP A 571 -14.48 33.99 8.54
N ALA A 572 -15.20 32.92 8.18
CA ALA A 572 -16.37 32.45 8.92
C ALA A 572 -16.15 31.06 9.53
N VAL A 573 -17.01 30.74 10.50
CA VAL A 573 -17.03 29.45 11.18
C VAL A 573 -17.80 28.43 10.33
N MET A 574 -17.21 27.26 10.07
CA MET A 574 -17.88 26.15 9.39
C MET A 574 -17.99 24.91 10.29
N ASP A 575 -19.08 24.81 11.04
CA ASP A 575 -19.32 23.69 11.97
C ASP A 575 -20.37 22.72 11.43
N TYR A 576 -19.92 21.55 10.97
CA TYR A 576 -20.73 20.50 10.36
C TYR A 576 -21.41 19.56 11.37
N GLY A 577 -21.15 19.71 12.67
CA GLY A 577 -21.76 18.86 13.70
C GLY A 577 -21.23 17.42 13.70
N ASN A 578 -22.07 16.45 14.06
CA ASN A 578 -21.64 15.05 14.24
C ASN A 578 -21.68 14.27 12.93
N ILE A 579 -20.69 13.41 12.71
CA ILE A 579 -20.51 12.54 11.54
C ILE A 579 -20.17 11.14 12.05
N GLU A 580 -20.86 10.12 11.58
CA GLU A 580 -20.60 8.72 11.94
C GLU A 580 -19.94 8.00 10.76
N LEU A 581 -18.76 7.43 11.00
CA LEU A 581 -18.04 6.59 10.04
C LEU A 581 -18.39 5.13 10.29
N ASP A 582 -18.95 4.51 9.27
CA ASP A 582 -19.29 3.09 9.28
C ASP A 582 -18.71 2.39 8.05
N LEU A 583 -18.44 1.10 8.20
CA LEU A 583 -18.28 0.23 7.04
C LEU A 583 -19.64 0.07 6.36
N PRO A 584 -19.77 0.38 5.07
CA PRO A 584 -21.01 0.15 4.36
C PRO A 584 -21.42 -1.34 4.45
N ALA A 585 -22.69 -1.62 4.71
CA ALA A 585 -23.21 -2.99 4.78
C ALA A 585 -23.98 -3.34 3.51
N GLY A 586 -23.55 -4.38 2.78
CA GLY A 586 -24.09 -4.78 1.48
C GLY A 586 -23.14 -5.71 0.72
N ASP A 587 -23.59 -6.27 -0.41
CA ASP A 587 -22.70 -7.01 -1.33
C ASP A 587 -21.70 -6.03 -1.99
N THR A 588 -20.48 -6.46 -2.30
CA THR A 588 -19.40 -5.59 -2.80
C THR A 588 -19.80 -4.74 -4.01
N CYS A 589 -20.64 -5.27 -4.90
CA CYS A 589 -21.15 -4.57 -6.08
C CYS A 589 -22.31 -3.61 -5.79
N GLU A 590 -22.99 -3.78 -4.66
CA GLU A 590 -24.01 -2.85 -4.15
C GLU A 590 -23.38 -1.70 -3.36
N LEU A 591 -22.18 -1.90 -2.81
CA LEU A 591 -21.45 -0.91 -1.99
C LEU A 591 -20.41 -0.10 -2.77
N ASN A 592 -19.90 -0.67 -3.86
CA ASN A 592 -19.09 0.00 -4.87
C ASN A 592 -19.33 -0.68 -6.23
N PRO A 593 -20.16 -0.07 -7.08
CA PRO A 593 -20.39 -0.54 -8.45
C PRO A 593 -19.11 -0.65 -9.30
N PHE A 594 -18.05 0.07 -8.92
CA PHE A 594 -16.76 0.12 -9.59
C PHE A 594 -15.69 -0.82 -9.01
N HIS A 595 -16.07 -1.74 -8.12
CA HIS A 595 -15.19 -2.82 -7.69
C HIS A 595 -14.88 -3.77 -8.87
N PRO A 596 -13.66 -4.33 -9.04
CA PRO A 596 -13.27 -5.08 -10.26
C PRO A 596 -14.15 -6.28 -10.58
N SER A 597 -14.75 -6.92 -9.56
CA SER A 597 -15.71 -8.02 -9.74
C SER A 597 -17.13 -7.57 -10.11
N CYS A 598 -17.36 -6.26 -10.20
CA CYS A 598 -18.67 -5.59 -10.29
C CYS A 598 -18.76 -4.69 -11.51
N LEU A 599 -17.62 -4.19 -11.98
CA LEU A 599 -17.43 -3.58 -13.28
C LEU A 599 -17.75 -4.58 -14.38
N THR A 600 -18.98 -4.49 -14.86
CA THR A 600 -19.42 -5.06 -16.13
C THR A 600 -19.73 -3.87 -17.02
N GLY A 601 -18.67 -3.25 -17.55
CA GLY A 601 -18.76 -2.17 -18.54
C GLY A 601 -19.10 -2.71 -19.93
N PRO A 602 -19.46 -1.83 -20.89
CA PRO A 602 -20.04 -2.22 -22.19
C PRO A 602 -19.10 -2.99 -23.11
N LEU A 603 -17.84 -3.16 -22.69
CA LEU A 603 -16.79 -3.94 -23.32
C LEU A 603 -16.30 -4.91 -22.26
N LEU A 604 -16.49 -6.20 -22.49
CA LEU A 604 -16.11 -7.23 -21.54
C LEU A 604 -14.58 -7.32 -21.62
N TRP A 605 -13.88 -7.39 -20.49
CA TRP A 605 -12.42 -7.50 -20.48
C TRP A 605 -12.02 -8.87 -19.92
N GLN A 606 -11.13 -9.59 -20.58
CA GLN A 606 -10.67 -10.90 -20.17
C GLN A 606 -9.14 -10.92 -19.99
N GLU A 607 -8.67 -11.43 -18.86
CA GLU A 607 -7.25 -11.40 -18.52
C GLU A 607 -6.52 -12.70 -18.91
N HIS A 608 -5.33 -12.54 -19.49
CA HIS A 608 -4.48 -13.63 -19.98
C HIS A 608 -3.01 -13.35 -19.63
N PHE A 609 -2.45 -14.01 -18.62
CA PHE A 609 -1.00 -14.04 -18.44
C PHE A 609 -0.34 -14.94 -19.49
N LEU A 610 0.74 -14.45 -20.10
CA LEU A 610 1.38 -15.14 -21.22
C LEU A 610 2.50 -16.07 -20.77
N GLY A 611 2.55 -17.23 -21.42
CA GLY A 611 3.58 -18.23 -21.21
C GLY A 611 3.37 -19.09 -19.96
N THR A 612 4.41 -19.84 -19.60
CA THR A 612 4.43 -20.63 -18.35
C THR A 612 4.97 -19.78 -17.21
N GLU A 613 4.55 -20.04 -15.97
CA GLU A 613 5.06 -19.36 -14.75
C GLU A 613 6.61 -19.29 -14.67
N ASP A 614 7.32 -20.26 -15.24
CA ASP A 614 8.80 -20.31 -15.25
C ASP A 614 9.45 -19.44 -16.36
N PHE A 615 8.67 -18.91 -17.31
CA PHE A 615 9.16 -18.08 -18.41
C PHE A 615 9.07 -16.60 -18.03
N VAL A 616 10.19 -16.10 -17.52
CA VAL A 616 10.37 -14.74 -17.01
C VAL A 616 11.48 -14.06 -17.84
N PRO A 617 11.16 -13.56 -19.04
CA PRO A 617 12.12 -12.91 -19.93
C PRO A 617 12.49 -11.50 -19.46
N GLY A 618 11.65 -10.84 -18.66
CA GLY A 618 11.86 -9.47 -18.20
C GLY A 618 10.52 -8.74 -18.01
N ALA A 619 10.49 -7.75 -17.12
CA ALA A 619 9.24 -7.25 -16.54
C ALA A 619 8.96 -5.76 -16.78
N VAL A 620 9.82 -5.08 -17.54
CA VAL A 620 9.89 -3.61 -17.50
C VAL A 620 9.57 -2.97 -18.84
N TYR A 621 10.08 -3.51 -19.95
CA TYR A 621 9.93 -2.93 -21.28
C TYR A 621 9.49 -3.99 -22.29
N MET A 622 8.67 -3.57 -23.25
CA MET A 622 8.17 -4.43 -24.31
C MET A 622 8.05 -3.71 -25.65
N ASP A 623 8.03 -4.48 -26.73
CA ASP A 623 7.63 -4.01 -28.05
C ASP A 623 7.00 -5.15 -28.87
N THR A 624 6.27 -4.82 -29.92
CA THR A 624 5.54 -5.77 -30.76
C THR A 624 5.96 -5.69 -32.22
N ALA A 625 6.23 -6.85 -32.83
CA ALA A 625 6.55 -6.95 -34.25
C ALA A 625 6.34 -8.38 -34.76
N ASP A 626 6.11 -8.55 -36.07
CA ASP A 626 6.13 -9.87 -36.71
C ASP A 626 7.58 -10.37 -36.81
N ILE A 627 8.03 -11.15 -35.82
CA ILE A 627 9.44 -11.56 -35.69
C ILE A 627 9.76 -12.73 -36.63
N ASP A 628 8.81 -13.63 -36.89
CA ASP A 628 9.04 -14.81 -37.73
C ASP A 628 8.39 -14.77 -39.13
N GLY A 629 7.77 -13.65 -39.49
CA GLY A 629 7.28 -13.34 -40.83
C GLY A 629 6.00 -14.10 -41.20
N ASP A 630 5.22 -14.50 -40.21
CA ASP A 630 3.97 -15.24 -40.41
C ASP A 630 2.73 -14.32 -40.54
N GLY A 631 2.92 -13.02 -40.32
CA GLY A 631 1.90 -11.98 -40.38
C GLY A 631 1.16 -11.74 -39.07
N ILE A 632 1.59 -12.34 -37.96
CA ILE A 632 1.05 -12.13 -36.60
C ILE A 632 2.08 -11.35 -35.80
N LEU A 633 1.63 -10.41 -34.98
CA LEU A 633 2.53 -9.67 -34.10
C LEU A 633 2.99 -10.56 -32.93
N ASP A 634 4.29 -10.64 -32.74
CA ASP A 634 4.95 -11.28 -31.61
C ASP A 634 5.35 -10.23 -30.57
N ILE A 635 5.56 -10.68 -29.34
CA ILE A 635 5.83 -9.79 -28.20
C ILE A 635 7.26 -9.97 -27.75
N VAL A 636 8.06 -8.91 -27.83
CA VAL A 636 9.45 -8.85 -27.35
C VAL A 636 9.46 -8.21 -25.97
N THR A 637 10.15 -8.81 -25.01
CA THR A 637 10.21 -8.32 -23.62
C THR A 637 11.63 -8.34 -23.07
N VAL A 638 11.95 -7.33 -22.25
CA VAL A 638 13.24 -7.21 -21.58
C VAL A 638 13.07 -6.47 -20.24
N GLY A 639 13.94 -6.72 -19.27
CA GLY A 639 13.97 -5.94 -18.03
C GLY A 639 14.39 -6.73 -16.81
N GLU A 640 14.57 -6.03 -15.69
CA GLU A 640 14.79 -6.65 -14.39
C GLU A 640 13.50 -7.30 -13.90
N PRO A 641 13.52 -8.57 -13.50
CA PRO A 641 12.25 -9.25 -13.40
C PRO A 641 11.48 -9.00 -12.08
N HIS A 642 12.06 -8.35 -11.05
CA HIS A 642 11.40 -8.23 -9.73
C HIS A 642 11.72 -6.94 -8.97
N PHE A 643 10.69 -6.15 -8.71
CA PHE A 643 10.75 -5.01 -7.78
C PHE A 643 10.34 -5.38 -6.34
N GLU A 644 9.59 -6.47 -6.15
CA GLU A 644 8.99 -6.82 -4.83
C GLU A 644 9.26 -8.25 -4.34
N ASP A 645 9.66 -9.19 -5.21
CA ASP A 645 10.10 -10.53 -4.79
C ASP A 645 11.62 -10.66 -4.87
N PRO A 646 12.35 -10.49 -3.74
CA PRO A 646 13.80 -10.50 -3.73
C PRO A 646 14.41 -11.88 -4.02
N ASN A 647 13.61 -12.94 -4.17
CA ASN A 647 14.10 -14.30 -4.31
C ASN A 647 14.34 -14.76 -5.73
N LEU A 648 13.71 -14.16 -6.76
CA LEU A 648 14.02 -14.60 -8.11
C LEU A 648 15.38 -14.08 -8.63
N PRO A 649 16.10 -14.91 -9.41
CA PRO A 649 17.56 -14.80 -9.48
C PRO A 649 18.00 -13.65 -10.41
N LEU A 650 18.60 -12.60 -9.86
CA LEU A 650 19.24 -11.50 -10.62
C LEU A 650 20.59 -11.87 -11.26
N ASN A 651 20.97 -13.15 -11.26
CA ASN A 651 22.24 -13.59 -11.84
C ASN A 651 22.19 -13.72 -13.36
N VAL A 652 21.00 -13.70 -13.96
CA VAL A 652 20.79 -13.75 -15.41
C VAL A 652 19.62 -12.84 -15.79
N LEU A 653 19.88 -11.82 -16.61
CA LEU A 653 18.87 -11.00 -17.28
C LEU A 653 18.63 -11.58 -18.67
N LYS A 654 17.41 -11.44 -19.20
CA LYS A 654 17.03 -12.10 -20.45
C LYS A 654 16.38 -11.11 -21.42
N LEU A 655 16.47 -11.45 -22.70
CA LEU A 655 15.66 -10.90 -23.77
C LEU A 655 14.82 -12.05 -24.31
N GLY A 656 13.50 -11.94 -24.26
CA GLY A 656 12.62 -13.01 -24.69
C GLY A 656 11.54 -12.57 -25.67
N VAL A 657 11.03 -13.55 -26.40
CA VAL A 657 9.93 -13.38 -27.36
C VAL A 657 8.83 -14.38 -27.06
N TYR A 658 7.59 -13.91 -27.08
CA TYR A 658 6.39 -14.71 -27.15
C TYR A 658 5.92 -14.72 -28.60
N TYR A 659 6.05 -15.88 -29.27
CA TYR A 659 5.51 -16.07 -30.61
C TYR A 659 4.01 -16.34 -30.51
N MET A 660 3.18 -15.54 -31.17
CA MET A 660 1.74 -15.53 -30.94
C MET A 660 0.96 -16.36 -31.99
N ASN A 661 -0.29 -16.66 -31.67
CA ASN A 661 -1.32 -17.08 -32.62
C ASN A 661 -2.42 -16.01 -32.64
N ASN A 662 -3.23 -15.95 -33.70
CA ASN A 662 -4.40 -15.06 -33.78
C ASN A 662 -5.45 -15.28 -32.68
N ASP A 663 -5.44 -16.39 -31.93
CA ASP A 663 -6.38 -16.63 -30.83
C ASP A 663 -5.80 -16.19 -29.46
N LEU A 664 -4.85 -15.25 -29.49
CA LEU A 664 -4.13 -14.71 -28.33
C LEU A 664 -3.33 -15.77 -27.53
N THR A 665 -3.23 -17.01 -28.01
CA THR A 665 -2.44 -18.04 -27.36
C THR A 665 -0.98 -18.00 -27.80
N VAL A 666 -0.07 -18.23 -26.84
CA VAL A 666 1.36 -18.34 -27.13
C VAL A 666 1.66 -19.65 -27.87
N ARG A 667 2.18 -19.55 -29.11
CA ARG A 667 2.65 -20.67 -29.93
C ARG A 667 3.96 -21.24 -29.40
N GLU A 668 4.93 -20.36 -29.19
CA GLU A 668 6.29 -20.70 -28.79
C GLU A 668 6.88 -19.55 -27.96
N MET A 669 7.84 -19.87 -27.10
CA MET A 669 8.58 -18.89 -26.30
C MET A 669 10.08 -19.11 -26.55
N GLU A 670 10.81 -18.04 -26.79
CA GLU A 670 12.25 -18.08 -27.02
C GLU A 670 12.97 -17.06 -26.12
N ILE A 671 14.12 -17.46 -25.59
CA ILE A 671 15.09 -16.52 -25.01
C ILE A 671 16.14 -16.24 -26.08
N ILE A 672 16.18 -15.01 -26.59
CA ILE A 672 17.10 -14.55 -27.64
C ILE A 672 18.51 -14.40 -27.09
N ASP A 673 18.64 -13.78 -25.91
CA ASP A 673 19.91 -13.53 -25.26
C ASP A 673 19.77 -13.62 -23.74
N GLU A 674 20.89 -13.94 -23.09
CA GLU A 674 21.01 -14.01 -21.64
C GLU A 674 22.29 -13.29 -21.22
N TRP A 675 22.17 -12.27 -20.38
CA TRP A 675 23.30 -11.56 -19.79
C TRP A 675 23.47 -12.05 -18.36
N SER A 676 24.69 -12.43 -17.97
CA SER A 676 25.02 -12.88 -16.61
C SER A 676 26.30 -12.21 -16.12
N GLU A 677 26.67 -12.34 -14.84
CA GLU A 677 27.93 -11.80 -14.29
C GLU A 677 29.20 -12.20 -15.07
N GLU A 678 29.17 -13.25 -15.89
CA GLU A 678 30.28 -13.65 -16.76
C GLU A 678 30.39 -12.82 -18.06
N ASP A 679 29.32 -12.14 -18.48
CA ASP A 679 29.34 -11.21 -19.61
C ASP A 679 30.04 -9.91 -19.18
N GLN A 680 31.10 -9.52 -19.90
CA GLN A 680 31.83 -8.28 -19.63
C GLN A 680 31.00 -7.03 -19.95
N GLU A 681 29.87 -7.22 -20.63
CA GLU A 681 28.88 -6.22 -20.98
C GLU A 681 27.56 -6.40 -20.18
N PHE A 682 27.57 -7.21 -19.10
CA PHE A 682 26.42 -7.47 -18.23
C PHE A 682 25.90 -6.21 -17.53
N TYR A 683 24.79 -5.66 -18.02
CA TYR A 683 24.09 -4.53 -17.41
C TYR A 683 22.58 -4.68 -17.53
N SER A 684 21.89 -3.94 -16.66
CA SER A 684 20.44 -3.86 -16.64
C SER A 684 19.90 -3.32 -17.98
N PRO A 685 19.08 -4.08 -18.73
CA PRO A 685 18.43 -3.58 -19.93
C PRO A 685 17.29 -2.63 -19.56
N TRP A 686 17.25 -1.46 -20.18
CA TRP A 686 16.37 -0.33 -19.82
C TRP A 686 15.53 0.21 -21.00
N GLY A 687 15.38 -0.58 -22.06
CA GLY A 687 14.48 -0.28 -23.17
C GLY A 687 14.68 -1.26 -24.32
N VAL A 688 13.61 -1.50 -25.07
CA VAL A 688 13.61 -2.31 -26.29
C VAL A 688 12.74 -1.63 -27.35
N ASN A 689 13.19 -1.67 -28.61
CA ASN A 689 12.39 -1.34 -29.80
C ASN A 689 12.72 -2.33 -30.92
N VAL A 690 11.79 -2.60 -31.82
CA VAL A 690 11.95 -3.40 -33.02
C VAL A 690 11.75 -2.50 -34.23
N ILE A 691 12.80 -2.36 -35.04
CA ILE A 691 12.77 -1.52 -36.24
C ILE A 691 12.85 -2.35 -37.51
N ASP A 692 12.34 -1.82 -38.63
CA ASP A 692 12.66 -2.39 -39.94
C ASP A 692 14.12 -2.13 -40.27
N HIS A 693 14.81 -3.19 -40.69
CA HIS A 693 16.17 -3.07 -41.18
C HIS A 693 16.33 -3.93 -42.44
N SER A 694 16.22 -3.27 -43.60
CA SER A 694 16.30 -3.93 -44.92
C SER A 694 15.11 -4.88 -45.20
N GLY A 695 13.93 -4.60 -44.66
CA GLY A 695 12.72 -5.42 -44.83
C GLY A 695 12.63 -6.62 -43.88
N GLU A 696 13.44 -6.65 -42.83
CA GLU A 696 13.47 -7.69 -41.79
C GLU A 696 13.52 -7.01 -40.40
N PRO A 697 12.95 -7.61 -39.35
CA PRO A 697 12.93 -7.04 -38.01
C PRO A 697 14.33 -7.02 -37.37
N LEU A 698 14.67 -5.90 -36.72
CA LEU A 698 15.89 -5.72 -35.94
C LEU A 698 15.54 -5.23 -34.53
N ILE A 699 15.80 -6.07 -33.52
CA ILE A 699 15.54 -5.72 -32.12
C ILE A 699 16.71 -4.89 -31.59
N ILE A 700 16.44 -3.73 -31.03
CA ILE A 700 17.41 -2.81 -30.41
C ILE A 700 17.18 -2.81 -28.90
N VAL A 701 18.24 -3.00 -28.10
CA VAL A 701 18.17 -3.00 -26.64
C VAL A 701 19.18 -2.02 -26.06
N GLY A 702 18.69 -1.12 -25.21
CA GLY A 702 19.50 -0.17 -24.45
C GLY A 702 19.84 -0.71 -23.07
N THR A 703 21.05 -0.44 -22.57
CA THR A 703 21.49 -0.89 -21.23
C THR A 703 21.95 0.28 -20.36
N ASN A 704 21.69 0.16 -19.04
CA ASN A 704 21.74 1.25 -18.08
C ASN A 704 23.15 1.82 -17.77
N ILE A 705 23.13 2.97 -17.09
CA ILE A 705 24.21 3.76 -16.50
C ILE A 705 24.76 3.14 -15.19
N PRO A 706 26.09 3.08 -14.99
CA PRO A 706 26.68 2.74 -13.69
C PRO A 706 26.29 3.76 -12.60
N GLY A 707 25.75 3.29 -11.47
CA GLY A 707 25.44 4.13 -10.29
C GLY A 707 23.97 4.49 -10.06
N LEU A 708 23.04 4.01 -10.90
CA LEU A 708 21.58 4.07 -10.67
C LEU A 708 20.96 2.69 -10.37
N ALA A 709 21.66 1.60 -10.66
CA ALA A 709 21.27 0.22 -10.38
C ALA A 709 22.39 -0.50 -9.59
N PRO A 710 22.10 -1.61 -8.89
CA PRO A 710 23.01 -2.22 -7.93
C PRO A 710 24.31 -2.69 -8.55
N LEU A 711 24.36 -2.92 -9.87
CA LEU A 711 25.50 -3.50 -10.60
C LEU A 711 26.49 -2.40 -11.06
N GLU A 712 27.31 -1.90 -10.13
CA GLU A 712 28.06 -0.62 -10.27
C GLU A 712 29.40 -0.63 -11.06
N GLU A 713 29.59 -1.43 -12.12
CA GLU A 713 30.86 -1.36 -12.91
C GLU A 713 30.66 -1.40 -14.44
N GLY A 714 29.76 -0.58 -14.98
CA GLY A 714 29.27 -0.71 -16.37
C GLY A 714 29.69 0.17 -17.52
N ARG A 715 29.40 -0.34 -18.73
CA ARG A 715 29.62 0.36 -20.00
C ARG A 715 28.35 1.04 -20.51
N GLY A 716 27.17 0.44 -20.41
CA GLY A 716 25.92 0.94 -21.00
C GLY A 716 25.99 1.06 -22.53
N ALA A 717 25.95 -0.11 -23.14
CA ALA A 717 25.96 -0.29 -24.58
C ALA A 717 24.55 -0.33 -25.15
N ILE A 718 24.47 -0.17 -26.47
CA ILE A 718 23.25 -0.37 -27.26
C ILE A 718 23.50 -1.57 -28.16
N PHE A 719 22.67 -2.60 -28.01
CA PHE A 719 22.76 -3.84 -28.78
C PHE A 719 21.69 -3.88 -29.86
N SER A 720 22.02 -4.57 -30.95
CA SER A 720 21.05 -4.95 -31.97
C SER A 720 21.07 -6.47 -32.17
N TYR A 721 19.89 -7.07 -32.33
CA TYR A 721 19.70 -8.50 -32.55
C TYR A 721 18.97 -8.72 -33.86
N ARG A 722 19.60 -9.47 -34.77
CA ARG A 722 19.00 -9.87 -36.05
C ARG A 722 19.00 -11.38 -36.21
N GLN A 723 18.00 -11.91 -36.88
CA GLN A 723 17.93 -13.32 -37.19
C GLN A 723 18.83 -13.66 -38.40
N GLU A 724 19.64 -14.72 -38.31
CA GLU A 724 20.39 -15.27 -39.46
C GLU A 724 20.31 -16.80 -39.46
N GLY A 725 19.42 -17.36 -40.28
CA GLY A 725 19.12 -18.79 -40.28
C GLY A 725 18.30 -19.19 -39.05
N ASP A 726 18.71 -20.25 -38.35
CA ASP A 726 17.99 -20.76 -37.15
C ASP A 726 18.51 -20.11 -35.84
N GLY A 727 19.07 -18.90 -35.89
CA GLY A 727 19.63 -18.28 -34.68
C GLY A 727 19.88 -16.78 -34.80
N TRP A 728 20.18 -16.16 -33.67
CA TRP A 728 20.32 -14.71 -33.51
C TRP A 728 21.77 -14.24 -33.52
N ILE A 729 21.99 -13.05 -34.09
CA ILE A 729 23.28 -12.35 -34.07
C ILE A 729 23.14 -11.06 -33.29
N ARG A 730 23.79 -11.01 -32.13
CA ARG A 730 24.05 -9.80 -31.36
C ARG A 730 25.16 -8.96 -32.02
N SER A 731 24.90 -7.68 -32.22
CA SER A 731 25.88 -6.67 -32.63
C SER A 731 25.83 -5.47 -31.69
N VAL A 732 26.94 -4.75 -31.58
CA VAL A 732 27.03 -3.53 -30.78
C VAL A 732 26.79 -2.33 -31.70
N VAL A 733 25.68 -1.63 -31.50
CA VAL A 733 25.36 -0.38 -32.19
C VAL A 733 26.24 0.74 -31.64
N ARG A 734 26.38 0.79 -30.32
CA ARG A 734 27.21 1.76 -29.60
C ARG A 734 27.76 1.15 -28.31
N ASP A 735 29.04 1.39 -28.03
CA ASP A 735 29.67 1.10 -26.74
C ASP A 735 30.20 2.39 -26.12
N ASN A 736 30.17 2.48 -24.79
CA ASN A 736 30.82 3.55 -24.04
C ASN A 736 32.34 3.29 -23.96
N PRO A 737 33.17 4.15 -24.56
CA PRO A 737 34.61 3.95 -24.57
C PRO A 737 35.29 4.14 -23.20
N GLU A 738 34.62 4.78 -22.23
CA GLU A 738 35.15 5.12 -20.90
C GLU A 738 34.15 4.70 -19.80
N PRO A 739 34.16 3.43 -19.35
CA PRO A 739 33.16 2.85 -18.43
C PRO A 739 33.10 3.55 -17.05
N THR A 740 34.16 4.25 -16.67
CA THR A 740 34.23 4.99 -15.40
C THR A 740 33.61 6.38 -15.47
N ASN A 741 33.22 6.83 -16.66
CA ASN A 741 32.47 8.05 -16.83
C ASN A 741 30.99 7.67 -16.96
N THR A 742 30.23 7.94 -15.91
CA THR A 742 28.82 7.54 -15.65
C THR A 742 27.80 8.15 -16.60
N ASN A 743 28.24 8.55 -17.79
CA ASN A 743 27.71 9.72 -18.45
C ASN A 743 27.40 9.47 -19.94
N TYR A 744 27.66 8.27 -20.44
CA TYR A 744 27.74 7.97 -21.88
C TYR A 744 26.57 7.15 -22.44
N ASN A 745 25.55 6.85 -21.62
CA ASN A 745 24.65 5.72 -21.90
C ASN A 745 23.21 6.20 -22.11
N ALA A 746 22.57 5.68 -23.16
CA ALA A 746 21.15 5.87 -23.41
C ALA A 746 20.36 4.92 -22.51
N MET A 747 19.60 5.47 -21.56
CA MET A 747 18.72 4.67 -20.70
C MET A 747 17.56 4.09 -21.53
N ILE A 748 16.98 4.88 -22.42
CA ILE A 748 15.81 4.52 -23.24
C ILE A 748 16.24 4.47 -24.71
N VAL A 749 15.72 3.48 -25.45
CA VAL A 749 15.91 3.34 -26.90
C VAL A 749 14.77 4.07 -27.58
N VAL A 750 15.05 5.14 -28.32
CA VAL A 750 14.03 5.83 -29.13
C VAL A 750 14.46 5.91 -30.56
N THR A 751 13.58 5.41 -31.41
CA THR A 751 13.83 5.30 -32.83
C THR A 751 12.96 6.27 -33.61
N CYS A 752 13.54 6.84 -34.65
CA CYS A 752 12.87 7.77 -35.55
C CYS A 752 13.66 8.00 -36.83
N ASP A 753 13.00 8.31 -37.93
CA ASP A 753 13.67 8.72 -39.17
C ASP A 753 14.17 10.17 -39.07
N ILE A 754 15.30 10.37 -38.39
CA ILE A 754 15.87 11.70 -38.06
C ILE A 754 16.29 12.46 -39.31
N ASN A 755 16.75 11.73 -40.31
CA ASN A 755 17.34 12.28 -41.52
C ASN A 755 16.38 12.29 -42.74
N ALA A 756 15.16 11.75 -42.56
CA ALA A 756 14.10 11.60 -43.57
C ALA A 756 14.51 10.72 -44.77
N ASP A 757 15.26 9.64 -44.55
CA ASP A 757 15.68 8.69 -45.58
C ASP A 757 14.85 7.40 -45.67
N GLY A 758 13.94 7.21 -44.70
CA GLY A 758 12.99 6.11 -44.62
C GLY A 758 13.44 4.93 -43.76
N ASP A 759 14.65 4.98 -43.18
CA ASP A 759 15.12 4.03 -42.19
C ASP A 759 15.00 4.65 -40.77
N GLU A 760 14.53 3.89 -39.78
CA GLU A 760 14.50 4.41 -38.41
C GLU A 760 15.92 4.49 -37.83
N ASP A 761 16.31 5.69 -37.42
CA ASP A 761 17.54 6.02 -36.70
C ASP A 761 17.36 5.92 -35.19
N LEU A 762 18.42 6.17 -34.43
CA LEU A 762 18.40 6.13 -32.97
C LEU A 762 18.79 7.48 -32.37
N ALA A 763 17.86 8.11 -31.66
CA ALA A 763 18.15 9.29 -30.85
C ALA A 763 19.02 8.93 -29.65
N LEU A 764 20.00 9.75 -29.32
CA LEU A 764 20.84 9.55 -28.13
C LEU A 764 20.52 10.56 -27.04
N SER A 765 20.54 10.07 -25.80
CA SER A 765 20.38 10.91 -24.62
C SER A 765 21.60 11.78 -24.35
N GLY A 766 21.38 13.09 -24.23
CA GLY A 766 22.40 14.01 -23.72
C GLY A 766 22.53 13.88 -22.20
N ALA A 767 23.34 12.93 -21.72
CA ALA A 767 23.65 12.79 -20.31
C ALA A 767 25.08 13.29 -20.00
N PHE A 768 25.22 14.02 -18.90
CA PHE A 768 26.45 14.38 -18.17
C PHE A 768 27.76 14.60 -18.98
N ASP A 769 28.05 15.79 -19.51
CA ASP A 769 29.33 16.15 -20.15
C ASP A 769 29.76 15.35 -21.42
N THR A 770 28.96 14.40 -21.96
CA THR A 770 29.46 13.49 -23.04
C THR A 770 28.87 13.70 -24.42
N SER A 771 27.62 14.15 -24.55
CA SER A 771 27.02 14.46 -25.85
C SER A 771 26.01 15.61 -25.76
N ALA A 772 25.99 16.47 -26.79
CA ALA A 772 25.06 17.57 -26.88
C ALA A 772 23.66 17.08 -27.31
N ILE A 773 22.66 17.89 -26.97
CA ILE A 773 21.31 17.80 -27.52
C ILE A 773 21.37 17.70 -29.06
N GLY A 774 20.63 16.74 -29.62
CA GLY A 774 20.67 16.44 -31.06
C GLY A 774 21.75 15.46 -31.51
N SER A 775 22.33 14.68 -30.58
CA SER A 775 23.21 13.55 -30.95
C SER A 775 22.38 12.32 -31.29
N TRP A 776 22.78 11.57 -32.32
CA TRP A 776 22.04 10.40 -32.81
C TRP A 776 22.94 9.39 -33.55
N MET A 777 22.41 8.20 -33.82
CA MET A 777 23.04 7.15 -34.63
C MET A 777 22.19 6.89 -35.88
N GLU A 778 22.81 7.01 -37.05
CA GLU A 778 22.16 6.79 -38.34
C GLU A 778 22.12 5.30 -38.70
N ASN A 779 20.93 4.80 -38.99
CA ASN A 779 20.68 3.51 -39.58
C ASN A 779 20.85 3.62 -41.10
N THR A 780 21.81 2.90 -41.66
CA THR A 780 22.08 3.01 -43.11
C THR A 780 21.18 2.14 -43.99
N GLY A 781 20.26 1.40 -43.38
CA GLY A 781 19.40 0.41 -44.04
C GLY A 781 20.15 -0.81 -44.62
N ASP A 782 21.48 -0.86 -44.54
CA ASP A 782 22.33 -1.94 -45.07
C ASP A 782 22.98 -2.73 -43.92
N PRO A 783 22.66 -4.02 -43.73
CA PRO A 783 23.18 -4.84 -42.63
C PRO A 783 24.68 -5.13 -42.69
N ASP A 784 25.33 -4.84 -43.82
CA ASP A 784 26.78 -4.93 -43.99
C ASP A 784 27.50 -3.59 -43.73
N THR A 785 26.75 -2.49 -43.54
CA THR A 785 27.27 -1.15 -43.27
C THR A 785 27.03 -0.79 -41.80
N PRO A 786 28.06 -0.35 -41.05
CA PRO A 786 27.87 0.03 -39.66
C PRO A 786 27.06 1.32 -39.54
N TRP A 787 26.34 1.46 -38.42
CA TRP A 787 25.67 2.69 -38.01
C TRP A 787 26.62 3.89 -38.04
N ILE A 788 26.13 5.05 -38.50
CA ILE A 788 26.95 6.27 -38.62
C ILE A 788 26.66 7.19 -37.42
N PRO A 789 27.66 7.51 -36.59
CA PRO A 789 27.45 8.35 -35.41
C PRO A 789 27.46 9.85 -35.75
N HIS A 790 26.42 10.58 -35.32
CA HIS A 790 26.34 12.04 -35.36
C HIS A 790 26.43 12.58 -33.93
N LEU A 791 27.65 12.79 -33.44
CA LEU A 791 27.93 13.12 -32.03
C LEU A 791 28.57 14.50 -31.89
N GLN A 792 28.08 15.31 -30.97
CA GLN A 792 28.63 16.61 -30.63
C GLN A 792 29.02 16.69 -29.16
N PRO A 793 30.10 17.43 -28.80
CA PRO A 793 30.44 17.66 -27.40
C PRO A 793 29.39 18.56 -26.73
N MET A 794 29.06 18.27 -25.49
CA MET A 794 28.13 19.06 -24.67
C MET A 794 28.63 20.51 -24.51
N ALA A 795 27.71 21.47 -24.46
CA ALA A 795 28.06 22.88 -24.27
C ALA A 795 28.59 23.11 -22.84
N ASP A 796 29.63 23.94 -22.70
CA ASP A 796 30.31 24.23 -21.42
C ASP A 796 29.39 24.77 -20.30
N ASP A 797 28.21 25.29 -20.66
CA ASP A 797 27.21 25.89 -19.77
C ASP A 797 26.00 24.99 -19.47
N THR A 798 26.04 23.72 -19.87
CA THR A 798 24.97 22.77 -19.55
C THR A 798 25.00 22.39 -18.07
N ASP A 799 23.83 22.20 -17.46
CA ASP A 799 23.71 21.88 -16.03
C ASP A 799 24.42 20.54 -15.72
N PRO A 800 25.45 20.54 -14.84
CA PRO A 800 26.20 19.33 -14.50
C PRO A 800 25.41 18.31 -13.67
N TYR A 801 24.23 18.68 -13.17
CA TYR A 801 23.37 17.83 -12.34
C TYR A 801 22.32 17.03 -13.14
N ILE A 802 22.36 17.09 -14.48
CA ILE A 802 21.48 16.28 -15.34
C ILE A 802 21.78 14.78 -15.17
N ARG A 803 20.84 14.04 -14.58
CA ARG A 803 20.93 12.59 -14.30
C ARG A 803 20.72 11.73 -15.54
N GLY A 804 19.92 12.21 -16.47
CA GLY A 804 19.46 11.45 -17.61
C GLY A 804 18.09 11.94 -18.06
N THR A 805 17.41 11.11 -18.81
CA THR A 805 16.18 11.44 -19.53
C THR A 805 15.23 10.25 -19.43
N LEU A 806 14.05 10.48 -18.87
CA LEU A 806 13.07 9.44 -18.52
C LEU A 806 12.04 9.17 -19.59
N ALA A 807 11.87 10.08 -20.55
CA ALA A 807 10.93 9.93 -21.64
C ALA A 807 11.43 10.66 -22.87
N TYR A 808 11.05 10.15 -24.04
CA TYR A 808 11.45 10.61 -25.35
C TYR A 808 10.31 10.44 -26.34
N LYS A 809 10.11 11.43 -27.20
CA LYS A 809 9.33 11.26 -28.42
C LYS A 809 10.01 11.99 -29.56
N CYS A 810 9.74 11.55 -30.78
CA CYS A 810 10.09 12.29 -31.98
C CYS A 810 8.80 12.68 -32.71
N THR A 811 8.75 13.90 -33.22
CA THR A 811 7.73 14.30 -34.19
C THR A 811 8.16 15.58 -34.89
N ASP A 812 7.71 15.81 -36.12
CA ASP A 812 7.93 17.08 -36.82
C ASP A 812 6.94 18.12 -36.28
N LEU A 813 7.42 19.05 -35.45
CA LEU A 813 6.58 20.07 -34.80
C LEU A 813 6.62 21.41 -35.54
N ASN A 814 7.58 21.58 -36.45
CA ASN A 814 7.79 22.84 -37.17
C ASN A 814 7.42 22.74 -38.66
N ASP A 815 6.95 21.58 -39.13
CA ASP A 815 6.55 21.27 -40.50
C ASP A 815 7.69 21.42 -41.54
N ASP A 816 8.95 21.24 -41.13
CA ASP A 816 10.11 21.33 -42.02
C ASP A 816 10.52 20.02 -42.69
N GLY A 817 9.88 18.91 -42.30
CA GLY A 817 10.09 17.56 -42.81
C GLY A 817 11.19 16.78 -42.08
N TYR A 818 11.73 17.30 -40.97
CA TYR A 818 12.68 16.63 -40.11
C TYR A 818 12.15 16.58 -38.68
N PRO A 819 12.02 15.39 -38.06
CA PRO A 819 11.42 15.31 -36.74
C PRO A 819 12.31 15.97 -35.69
N GLU A 820 11.67 16.72 -34.81
CA GLU A 820 12.24 17.16 -33.56
C GLU A 820 12.32 16.03 -32.54
N ILE A 821 13.20 16.19 -31.55
CA ILE A 821 13.33 15.24 -30.44
C ILE A 821 12.93 15.95 -29.14
N ILE A 822 12.04 15.31 -28.39
CA ILE A 822 11.53 15.80 -27.12
C ILE A 822 12.14 14.94 -26.01
N TYR A 823 12.56 15.61 -24.94
CA TYR A 823 13.26 15.01 -23.82
C TYR A 823 12.52 15.39 -22.54
N ASN A 824 12.22 14.43 -21.67
CA ASN A 824 12.02 14.73 -20.26
C ASN A 824 13.33 14.48 -19.50
N ALA A 825 14.07 15.55 -19.21
CA ALA A 825 15.35 15.49 -18.51
C ALA A 825 15.15 15.51 -16.99
N MET A 826 15.88 14.67 -16.27
CA MET A 826 15.86 14.61 -14.80
C MET A 826 17.15 15.22 -14.23
N PHE A 827 17.03 16.05 -13.19
CA PHE A 827 18.15 16.72 -12.53
C PHE A 827 18.20 16.34 -11.06
N ASP A 828 19.41 16.14 -10.54
CA ASP A 828 19.63 16.16 -9.09
C ASP A 828 19.35 17.55 -8.55
N ILE A 829 18.56 17.63 -7.50
CA ILE A 829 18.49 18.83 -6.67
C ILE A 829 19.70 18.79 -5.74
N ALA A 830 20.65 19.68 -6.00
CA ALA A 830 21.90 19.75 -5.24
C ALA A 830 21.66 19.83 -3.73
N ASP A 831 22.50 19.13 -2.97
CA ASP A 831 22.55 19.16 -1.50
C ASP A 831 21.26 18.66 -0.79
N THR A 832 20.54 17.72 -1.40
CA THR A 832 19.39 17.03 -0.80
C THR A 832 19.78 15.63 -0.31
N ASP A 833 19.36 15.27 0.90
CA ASP A 833 19.48 13.92 1.47
C ASP A 833 18.16 13.56 2.18
N PRO A 834 17.38 12.63 1.62
CA PRO A 834 17.69 11.89 0.41
C PRO A 834 17.72 12.74 -0.88
N PRO A 835 18.40 12.27 -1.95
CA PRO A 835 18.46 12.97 -3.22
C PRO A 835 17.05 13.22 -3.75
N LEU A 836 16.69 14.48 -3.96
CA LEU A 836 15.46 14.90 -4.63
C LEU A 836 15.74 15.14 -6.12
N TYR A 837 14.71 14.99 -6.95
CA TYR A 837 14.78 15.16 -8.39
C TYR A 837 13.79 16.22 -8.87
N ARG A 838 14.16 16.91 -9.96
CA ARG A 838 13.25 17.75 -10.74
C ARG A 838 13.31 17.32 -12.21
N GLY A 839 12.20 17.44 -12.91
CA GLY A 839 12.11 17.23 -14.35
C GLY A 839 12.14 18.55 -15.12
N GLU A 840 12.65 18.51 -16.34
CA GLU A 840 12.41 19.56 -17.34
C GLU A 840 12.05 18.90 -18.67
N ILE A 841 11.00 19.37 -19.33
CA ILE A 841 10.62 18.96 -20.68
C ILE A 841 11.27 19.91 -21.69
N TRP A 842 12.08 19.35 -22.59
CA TRP A 842 12.80 20.09 -23.62
C TRP A 842 12.50 19.58 -25.01
N LEU A 843 12.61 20.49 -25.96
CA LEU A 843 12.55 20.25 -27.38
C LEU A 843 13.91 20.55 -28.01
N ALA A 844 14.43 19.62 -28.80
CA ALA A 844 15.59 19.82 -29.66
C ALA A 844 15.14 20.00 -31.10
N VAL A 845 15.31 21.22 -31.61
CA VAL A 845 14.93 21.57 -32.99
C VAL A 845 15.92 20.94 -33.97
N ASN A 846 15.42 20.07 -34.84
CA ASN A 846 16.25 19.43 -35.86
C ASN A 846 16.56 20.45 -36.96
N PRO A 847 17.84 20.81 -37.19
CA PRO A 847 18.17 21.86 -38.15
C PRO A 847 18.10 21.38 -39.61
N GLY A 848 17.84 20.09 -39.83
CA GLY A 848 17.88 19.44 -41.13
C GLY A 848 19.29 19.34 -41.75
N PRO A 849 19.37 18.91 -43.03
CA PRO A 849 20.62 18.59 -43.69
C PRO A 849 21.59 19.77 -43.76
N GLY A 850 22.80 19.53 -43.24
CA GLY A 850 23.89 20.51 -43.19
C GLY A 850 23.95 21.34 -41.91
N GLY A 851 23.01 21.17 -40.99
CA GLY A 851 23.04 21.72 -39.63
C GLY A 851 23.44 20.73 -38.53
N TRP A 852 23.43 19.42 -38.79
CA TRP A 852 23.73 18.36 -37.80
C TRP A 852 25.17 18.36 -37.24
N GLU A 853 26.06 19.16 -37.82
CA GLU A 853 27.44 19.32 -37.34
C GLU A 853 27.56 20.36 -36.21
N ASP A 854 26.48 21.09 -35.90
CA ASP A 854 26.39 22.05 -34.81
C ASP A 854 25.34 21.56 -33.78
N PRO A 855 25.44 21.94 -32.48
CA PRO A 855 24.42 21.59 -31.48
C PRO A 855 23.03 22.10 -31.88
N TRP A 856 22.01 21.25 -31.68
CA TRP A 856 20.63 21.59 -32.01
C TRP A 856 20.08 22.66 -31.05
N GLN A 857 19.10 23.44 -31.51
CA GLN A 857 18.49 24.45 -30.66
C GLN A 857 17.63 23.78 -29.59
N LYS A 858 17.93 24.06 -28.32
CA LYS A 858 17.09 23.69 -27.17
C LYS A 858 15.97 24.71 -26.97
N ILE A 859 14.74 24.25 -26.87
CA ILE A 859 13.57 24.99 -26.38
C ILE A 859 13.09 24.30 -25.10
N VAL A 860 12.77 25.08 -24.07
CA VAL A 860 12.22 24.55 -22.82
C VAL A 860 10.70 24.68 -22.91
N ILE A 861 9.99 23.56 -22.78
CA ILE A 861 8.53 23.50 -22.72
C ILE A 861 8.08 23.69 -21.27
N ASP A 862 8.72 22.97 -20.35
CA ASP A 862 8.45 23.05 -18.92
C ASP A 862 9.77 22.88 -18.14
N ASP A 863 10.11 23.81 -17.24
CA ASP A 863 11.29 23.75 -16.37
C ASP A 863 10.98 23.35 -14.91
N ASP A 864 9.72 23.07 -14.60
CA ASP A 864 9.23 22.71 -13.26
C ASP A 864 8.32 21.47 -13.29
N ASN A 865 8.52 20.58 -14.26
CA ASN A 865 7.80 19.32 -14.32
C ASN A 865 8.27 18.37 -13.21
N TRP A 866 7.38 17.76 -12.44
CA TRP A 866 7.76 16.77 -11.44
C TRP A 866 7.87 15.35 -12.03
N ALA A 867 8.78 15.23 -12.99
CA ALA A 867 9.20 14.01 -13.70
C ALA A 867 8.09 13.28 -14.47
N SER A 868 8.07 13.50 -15.79
CA SER A 868 7.27 12.72 -16.72
C SER A 868 7.89 11.36 -17.04
N ALA A 869 7.09 10.30 -16.95
CA ALA A 869 7.49 8.95 -17.32
C ALA A 869 7.28 8.68 -18.81
N ASP A 870 6.23 9.25 -19.41
CA ASP A 870 5.88 9.13 -20.81
C ASP A 870 5.15 10.38 -21.34
N MET A 871 5.19 10.57 -22.65
CA MET A 871 4.72 11.77 -23.33
C MET A 871 4.04 11.43 -24.65
N TRP A 872 2.97 12.11 -25.06
CA TRP A 872 2.33 11.88 -26.37
C TRP A 872 2.00 13.18 -27.10
N PHE A 873 1.89 13.12 -28.41
CA PHE A 873 1.49 14.25 -29.24
C PHE A 873 0.14 14.00 -29.90
N HIS A 874 -0.78 14.95 -29.78
CA HIS A 874 -2.05 14.92 -30.49
C HIS A 874 -2.67 16.32 -30.61
N ASP A 875 -3.35 16.59 -31.72
CA ASP A 875 -4.07 17.84 -31.95
C ASP A 875 -5.49 17.73 -31.37
N PHE A 876 -5.65 18.08 -30.08
CA PHE A 876 -6.91 17.93 -29.36
C PHE A 876 -7.99 18.95 -29.75
N ASN A 877 -7.62 20.03 -30.44
CA ASN A 877 -8.50 21.14 -30.76
C ASN A 877 -8.67 21.38 -32.28
N ASP A 878 -8.13 20.48 -33.10
CA ASP A 878 -8.11 20.53 -34.57
C ASP A 878 -7.54 21.85 -35.13
N ASP A 879 -6.58 22.47 -34.43
CA ASP A 879 -5.97 23.73 -34.87
C ASP A 879 -4.79 23.54 -35.85
N GLY A 880 -4.40 22.29 -36.08
CA GLY A 880 -3.32 21.87 -36.96
C GLY A 880 -1.95 21.81 -36.27
N TYR A 881 -1.87 22.08 -34.96
CA TYR A 881 -0.66 21.98 -34.17
C TYR A 881 -0.84 20.93 -33.06
N PRO A 882 -0.02 19.86 -33.03
CA PRO A 882 -0.18 18.82 -32.01
C PRO A 882 0.27 19.34 -30.64
N ASP A 883 -0.62 19.23 -29.66
CA ASP A 883 -0.33 19.49 -28.25
C ASP A 883 0.50 18.35 -27.67
N LEU A 884 1.27 18.65 -26.62
CA LEU A 884 2.02 17.65 -25.85
C LEU A 884 1.21 17.22 -24.64
N ILE A 885 1.06 15.92 -24.43
CA ILE A 885 0.56 15.31 -23.20
C ILE A 885 1.74 14.72 -22.44
N ALA A 886 1.83 14.98 -21.15
CA ALA A 886 2.83 14.36 -20.29
C ALA A 886 2.19 13.94 -18.97
N ASN A 887 2.43 12.70 -18.54
CA ASN A 887 2.16 12.31 -17.16
C ASN A 887 3.18 12.98 -16.25
N GLN A 888 2.83 13.16 -14.99
CA GLN A 888 3.73 13.68 -13.97
C GLN A 888 3.69 12.74 -12.77
N ILE A 889 4.74 11.93 -12.60
CA ILE A 889 4.77 10.85 -11.61
C ILE A 889 4.53 11.40 -10.21
N PHE A 890 5.28 12.44 -9.82
CA PHE A 890 5.20 12.97 -8.46
C PHE A 890 4.03 13.95 -8.25
N SER A 891 3.49 14.53 -9.33
CA SER A 891 2.28 15.37 -9.26
C SER A 891 0.99 14.56 -9.33
N SER A 892 1.05 13.26 -9.67
CA SER A 892 -0.14 12.40 -9.79
C SER A 892 -1.17 12.90 -10.81
N THR A 893 -0.67 13.49 -11.90
CA THR A 893 -1.48 14.17 -12.92
C THR A 893 -1.05 13.81 -14.34
N VAL A 894 -1.91 14.16 -15.29
CA VAL A 894 -1.55 14.31 -16.69
C VAL A 894 -1.78 15.76 -17.10
N THR A 895 -0.75 16.36 -17.69
CA THR A 895 -0.73 17.75 -18.14
C THR A 895 -0.68 17.79 -19.66
N ARG A 896 -1.61 18.54 -20.26
CA ARG A 896 -1.54 18.98 -21.65
C ARG A 896 -0.78 20.29 -21.72
N TYR A 897 0.18 20.40 -22.62
CA TYR A 897 0.86 21.63 -22.98
C TYR A 897 0.41 22.03 -24.37
N SER A 898 -0.34 23.12 -24.46
CA SER A 898 -0.87 23.58 -25.74
C SER A 898 0.24 24.12 -26.63
N HIS A 899 0.22 23.72 -27.90
CA HIS A 899 1.21 24.13 -28.87
C HIS A 899 1.14 25.65 -29.13
N PRO A 900 2.26 26.39 -29.17
CA PRO A 900 2.27 27.84 -29.32
C PRO A 900 1.95 28.36 -30.74
N GLY A 901 1.52 27.49 -31.66
CA GLY A 901 1.42 27.76 -33.10
C GLY A 901 2.78 27.81 -33.84
N GLU A 902 2.89 28.62 -34.90
CA GLU A 902 4.06 28.62 -35.83
C GLU A 902 5.44 28.87 -35.17
N ASN A 903 5.50 29.47 -33.99
CA ASN A 903 6.75 29.82 -33.33
C ASN A 903 6.92 29.02 -32.04
N LEU A 904 7.64 27.90 -32.14
CA LEU A 904 7.96 27.01 -31.02
C LEU A 904 8.64 27.69 -29.81
N ASN A 905 9.20 28.90 -29.97
CA ASN A 905 9.82 29.65 -28.87
C ASN A 905 8.81 30.46 -28.03
N ASP A 906 7.57 30.58 -28.47
CA ASP A 906 6.52 31.15 -27.64
C ASP A 906 6.11 30.14 -26.54
N PRO A 907 5.56 30.59 -25.41
CA PRO A 907 5.26 29.72 -24.29
C PRO A 907 4.25 28.63 -24.65
N TRP A 908 4.54 27.40 -24.25
CA TRP A 908 3.56 26.31 -24.23
C TRP A 908 2.72 26.47 -22.97
N GLU A 909 1.40 26.52 -23.12
CA GLU A 909 0.50 26.78 -21.99
C GLU A 909 0.07 25.44 -21.35
N PRO A 910 0.42 25.18 -20.08
CA PRO A 910 0.06 23.93 -19.41
C PRO A 910 -1.38 23.95 -18.88
N GLU A 911 -2.04 22.80 -18.97
CA GLU A 911 -3.35 22.50 -18.42
C GLU A 911 -3.36 21.09 -17.85
N VAL A 912 -3.65 20.97 -16.56
CA VAL A 912 -3.86 19.66 -15.94
C VAL A 912 -5.23 19.13 -16.38
N ILE A 913 -5.22 18.06 -17.18
CA ILE A 913 -6.45 17.49 -17.77
C ILE A 913 -6.95 16.26 -17.01
N ILE A 914 -6.05 15.56 -16.30
CA ILE A 914 -6.37 14.40 -15.47
C ILE A 914 -5.65 14.54 -14.12
N THR A 915 -6.36 14.24 -13.04
CA THR A 915 -5.86 14.28 -11.66
C THR A 915 -6.23 12.99 -10.92
N GLY A 916 -5.63 12.73 -9.76
CA GLY A 916 -6.03 11.62 -8.89
C GLY A 916 -5.45 10.26 -9.28
N LEU A 917 -4.37 10.26 -10.07
CA LEU A 917 -3.54 9.07 -10.27
C LEU A 917 -2.66 8.86 -9.01
N THR A 918 -2.01 7.71 -8.85
CA THR A 918 -1.10 7.49 -7.71
C THR A 918 0.36 7.47 -8.17
N SER A 919 0.61 6.86 -9.33
CA SER A 919 1.93 6.87 -9.98
C SER A 919 1.73 6.51 -11.45
N PRO A 920 1.39 7.48 -12.32
CA PRO A 920 1.25 7.21 -13.74
C PRO A 920 2.62 6.86 -14.33
N SER A 921 2.83 5.59 -14.65
CA SER A 921 4.12 5.08 -15.17
C SER A 921 4.20 5.17 -16.69
N ASP A 922 3.06 5.11 -17.36
CA ASP A 922 3.01 5.04 -18.81
C ASP A 922 1.63 5.47 -19.32
N MET A 923 1.52 5.84 -20.60
CA MET A 923 0.28 6.29 -21.21
C MET A 923 0.15 5.84 -22.67
N TRP A 924 -1.08 5.86 -23.17
CA TRP A 924 -1.39 5.65 -24.58
C TRP A 924 -2.51 6.59 -25.02
N LEU A 925 -2.51 6.99 -26.29
CA LEU A 925 -3.62 7.74 -26.88
C LEU A 925 -4.37 6.87 -27.89
N ALA A 926 -5.67 6.68 -27.68
CA ALA A 926 -6.55 5.95 -28.58
C ALA A 926 -7.98 6.48 -28.49
N ASP A 927 -8.74 6.43 -29.59
CA ASP A 927 -10.19 6.67 -29.59
C ASP A 927 -10.87 5.36 -29.16
N MET A 928 -11.13 5.21 -27.87
CA MET A 928 -11.52 3.93 -27.27
C MET A 928 -13.01 3.62 -27.45
N ASP A 929 -13.84 4.63 -27.72
CA ASP A 929 -15.27 4.44 -27.96
C ASP A 929 -15.75 4.84 -29.37
N ASN A 930 -14.80 5.12 -30.26
CA ASN A 930 -15.05 5.47 -31.66
C ASN A 930 -15.94 6.71 -31.83
N ASP A 931 -15.88 7.67 -30.90
CA ASP A 931 -16.61 8.93 -31.02
C ASP A 931 -15.86 9.99 -31.85
N GLY A 932 -14.62 9.69 -32.25
CA GLY A 932 -13.77 10.53 -33.06
C GLY A 932 -12.90 11.49 -32.25
N LEU A 933 -12.96 11.46 -30.92
CA LEU A 933 -12.07 12.18 -30.02
C LEU A 933 -10.96 11.24 -29.54
N MET A 934 -9.74 11.75 -29.50
CA MET A 934 -8.63 10.97 -28.96
C MET A 934 -8.73 10.96 -27.44
N ASP A 935 -8.80 9.77 -26.86
CA ASP A 935 -8.81 9.57 -25.42
C ASP A 935 -7.40 9.22 -24.91
N LEU A 936 -7.30 9.07 -23.59
CA LEU A 936 -6.05 8.77 -22.91
C LEU A 936 -6.18 7.51 -22.07
N VAL A 937 -5.33 6.53 -22.30
CA VAL A 937 -5.18 5.35 -21.44
C VAL A 937 -3.94 5.52 -20.58
N SER A 938 -4.03 5.18 -19.29
CA SER A 938 -2.93 5.34 -18.33
C SER A 938 -2.71 4.06 -17.54
N ALA A 939 -1.45 3.68 -17.36
CA ALA A 939 -1.02 2.70 -16.36
C ALA A 939 -0.73 3.44 -15.04
N ASP A 940 -1.46 3.08 -13.98
CA ASP A 940 -1.32 3.66 -12.65
C ASP A 940 -0.61 2.65 -11.74
N HIS A 941 0.71 2.71 -11.77
CA HIS A 941 1.65 1.69 -11.28
C HIS A 941 1.39 1.26 -9.83
N THR A 942 1.33 2.23 -8.91
CA THR A 942 1.12 1.99 -7.47
C THR A 942 -0.35 1.79 -7.10
N ALA A 943 -1.27 2.20 -7.97
CA ALA A 943 -2.70 1.88 -7.82
C ALA A 943 -3.07 0.53 -8.45
N HIS A 944 -2.12 -0.13 -9.12
CA HIS A 944 -2.26 -1.46 -9.73
C HIS A 944 -3.41 -1.55 -10.73
N ARG A 945 -3.61 -0.50 -11.54
CA ARG A 945 -4.74 -0.41 -12.48
C ARG A 945 -4.35 0.18 -13.84
N GLY A 946 -5.09 -0.24 -14.86
CA GLY A 946 -5.18 0.43 -16.16
C GLY A 946 -6.49 1.21 -16.24
N VAL A 947 -6.43 2.47 -16.67
CA VAL A 947 -7.60 3.36 -16.75
C VAL A 947 -7.61 4.06 -18.10
N TRP A 948 -8.75 4.04 -18.79
CA TRP A 948 -9.03 4.85 -19.95
C TRP A 948 -9.84 6.09 -19.55
N HIS A 949 -9.34 7.28 -19.87
CA HIS A 949 -9.96 8.56 -19.61
C HIS A 949 -10.56 9.09 -20.90
N LYS A 950 -11.89 9.10 -20.98
CA LYS A 950 -12.64 9.62 -22.12
C LYS A 950 -12.49 11.14 -22.21
N ASN A 951 -12.11 11.61 -23.38
CA ASN A 951 -12.00 13.01 -23.72
C ASN A 951 -13.40 13.62 -23.92
N PRO A 952 -13.77 14.66 -23.17
CA PRO A 952 -15.09 15.30 -23.29
C PRO A 952 -15.21 16.20 -24.52
N GLY A 953 -14.10 16.41 -25.24
CA GLY A 953 -14.01 17.26 -26.43
C GLY A 953 -13.61 18.71 -26.11
N PRO A 954 -13.01 19.43 -27.07
CA PRO A 954 -12.36 20.72 -26.84
C PRO A 954 -13.32 21.88 -26.48
N GLU A 955 -14.60 21.75 -26.82
CA GLU A 955 -15.63 22.75 -26.52
C GLU A 955 -16.41 22.43 -25.23
N SER A 956 -16.10 21.30 -24.60
CA SER A 956 -16.74 20.86 -23.36
C SER A 956 -16.05 21.48 -22.15
N SER A 957 -16.82 21.74 -21.11
CA SER A 957 -16.31 22.08 -19.78
C SER A 957 -16.37 20.89 -18.82
N GLU A 958 -16.73 19.70 -19.32
CA GLU A 958 -16.73 18.47 -18.55
C GLU A 958 -15.28 18.01 -18.31
N LEU A 959 -15.09 17.24 -17.23
CA LEU A 959 -13.81 16.61 -16.94
C LEU A 959 -13.65 15.36 -17.80
N TRP A 960 -12.40 14.93 -17.99
CA TRP A 960 -12.08 13.63 -18.57
C TRP A 960 -12.67 12.52 -17.69
N GLN A 961 -13.43 11.60 -18.30
CA GLN A 961 -14.19 10.60 -17.56
C GLN A 961 -13.39 9.30 -17.46
N PRO A 962 -13.02 8.83 -16.24
CA PRO A 962 -12.24 7.61 -16.09
C PRO A 962 -13.11 6.36 -16.24
N ASN A 963 -12.61 5.38 -16.99
CA ASN A 963 -13.16 4.06 -17.23
C ASN A 963 -12.09 3.03 -16.88
N LEU A 964 -12.37 2.15 -15.93
CA LEU A 964 -11.40 1.14 -15.50
C LEU A 964 -11.29 0.02 -16.55
N ILE A 965 -10.06 -0.35 -16.90
CA ILE A 965 -9.77 -1.52 -17.74
C ILE A 965 -9.49 -2.73 -16.84
N TYR A 966 -8.59 -2.60 -15.86
CA TYR A 966 -8.31 -3.61 -14.84
C TYR A 966 -7.79 -2.97 -13.54
N ARG A 967 -7.76 -3.71 -12.41
CA ARG A 967 -7.20 -3.25 -11.11
C ARG A 967 -6.54 -4.34 -10.24
N ASN A 968 -6.35 -5.52 -10.81
CA ASN A 968 -5.83 -6.71 -10.14
C ASN A 968 -4.45 -7.13 -10.66
N ILE A 969 -3.88 -6.39 -11.61
CA ILE A 969 -2.55 -6.63 -12.14
C ILE A 969 -1.59 -5.71 -11.39
N ARG A 970 -0.73 -6.34 -10.58
CA ARG A 970 0.14 -5.64 -9.65
C ARG A 970 1.35 -5.05 -10.38
N MET A 971 1.56 -3.75 -10.17
CA MET A 971 2.63 -2.95 -10.77
C MET A 971 2.72 -3.16 -12.29
N PRO A 972 1.72 -2.67 -13.06
CA PRO A 972 1.83 -2.68 -14.51
C PRO A 972 3.05 -1.83 -14.94
N GLY A 973 3.91 -2.43 -15.75
CA GLY A 973 5.08 -1.78 -16.34
C GLY A 973 4.70 -1.04 -17.63
N ASP A 974 5.50 -1.26 -18.67
CA ASP A 974 5.25 -0.81 -20.05
C ASP A 974 4.02 -1.53 -20.65
N PHE A 975 3.25 -0.80 -21.48
CA PHE A 975 2.06 -1.32 -22.14
C PHE A 975 1.79 -0.68 -23.50
N ALA A 976 0.98 -1.37 -24.32
CA ALA A 976 0.45 -0.86 -25.58
C ALA A 976 -1.04 -1.18 -25.70
N MET A 977 -1.79 -0.30 -26.37
CA MET A 977 -3.16 -0.59 -26.81
C MET A 977 -3.13 -1.02 -28.27
N ILE A 978 -3.51 -2.26 -28.55
CA ILE A 978 -3.42 -2.87 -29.88
C ILE A 978 -4.51 -3.92 -30.09
N ASP A 979 -5.10 -3.92 -31.29
CA ASP A 979 -6.00 -4.99 -31.76
C ASP A 979 -5.15 -6.22 -32.14
N LEU A 980 -4.94 -7.14 -31.19
CA LEU A 980 -3.95 -8.22 -31.35
C LEU A 980 -4.54 -9.45 -32.06
N ASP A 981 -5.86 -9.65 -31.98
CA ASP A 981 -6.56 -10.76 -32.65
C ASP A 981 -7.29 -10.37 -33.95
N GLU A 982 -7.23 -9.10 -34.34
CA GLU A 982 -7.89 -8.51 -35.51
C GLU A 982 -9.42 -8.56 -35.45
N ASP A 983 -10.02 -8.56 -34.25
CA ASP A 983 -11.47 -8.55 -34.11
C ASP A 983 -12.09 -7.13 -34.27
N GLY A 984 -11.23 -6.11 -34.25
CA GLY A 984 -11.54 -4.71 -34.53
C GLY A 984 -11.67 -3.84 -33.29
N ASP A 985 -11.36 -4.33 -32.10
CA ASP A 985 -11.26 -3.55 -30.88
C ASP A 985 -9.84 -3.59 -30.26
N LEU A 986 -9.57 -2.73 -29.27
CA LEU A 986 -8.19 -2.50 -28.79
C LEU A 986 -7.94 -3.24 -27.48
N ASP A 987 -7.02 -4.19 -27.50
CA ASP A 987 -6.58 -4.92 -26.32
C ASP A 987 -5.51 -4.16 -25.55
N TRP A 988 -5.46 -4.38 -24.24
CA TRP A 988 -4.30 -4.02 -23.44
C TRP A 988 -3.26 -5.13 -23.51
N LEU A 989 -2.08 -4.84 -24.05
CA LEU A 989 -0.90 -5.69 -23.88
C LEU A 989 0.06 -5.00 -22.91
N GLY A 990 0.46 -5.67 -21.83
CA GLY A 990 1.35 -5.07 -20.84
C GLY A 990 2.31 -6.04 -20.18
N THR A 991 3.21 -5.50 -19.36
CA THR A 991 4.15 -6.28 -18.55
C THR A 991 3.84 -6.16 -17.06
N SER A 992 3.99 -7.25 -16.31
CA SER A 992 3.87 -7.23 -14.85
C SER A 992 5.25 -7.15 -14.21
N MET A 993 5.55 -6.05 -13.53
CA MET A 993 6.82 -5.85 -12.82
C MET A 993 7.04 -6.79 -11.63
N THR A 994 5.99 -7.46 -11.17
CA THR A 994 6.05 -8.42 -10.06
C THR A 994 6.27 -9.85 -10.54
N LEU A 995 5.60 -10.26 -11.62
CA LEU A 995 5.70 -11.61 -12.17
C LEU A 995 6.80 -11.75 -13.23
N GLY A 996 7.21 -10.64 -13.84
CA GLY A 996 8.14 -10.59 -14.96
C GLY A 996 7.68 -11.32 -16.21
N GLN A 997 6.37 -11.27 -16.43
CA GLN A 997 5.68 -11.82 -17.59
C GLN A 997 4.87 -10.74 -18.29
N ALA A 998 4.67 -10.89 -19.59
CA ALA A 998 3.65 -10.16 -20.33
C ALA A 998 2.25 -10.71 -20.03
N PHE A 999 1.24 -9.86 -20.16
CA PHE A 999 -0.17 -10.19 -20.02
C PHE A 999 -1.00 -9.42 -21.05
N ILE A 1000 -2.15 -9.98 -21.39
CA ILE A 1000 -3.16 -9.35 -22.24
C ILE A 1000 -4.42 -9.16 -21.40
N VAL A 1001 -5.06 -8.00 -21.52
CA VAL A 1001 -6.46 -7.79 -21.14
C VAL A 1001 -7.23 -7.60 -22.44
N GLU A 1002 -7.83 -8.68 -22.91
CA GLU A 1002 -8.57 -8.79 -24.16
C GLU A 1002 -9.91 -8.08 -24.03
N GLN A 1003 -10.27 -7.28 -25.02
CA GLN A 1003 -11.60 -6.72 -25.11
C GLN A 1003 -12.52 -7.74 -25.77
N VAL A 1004 -13.29 -8.48 -24.98
CA VAL A 1004 -14.15 -9.55 -25.51
C VAL A 1004 -15.52 -9.05 -25.96
N GLN A 1005 -15.91 -9.44 -27.18
CA GLN A 1005 -17.31 -9.50 -27.61
C GLN A 1005 -17.73 -10.97 -27.78
N PRO A 1006 -18.48 -11.59 -26.84
CA PRO A 1006 -18.68 -13.04 -26.85
C PRO A 1006 -19.32 -13.55 -28.16
N ASP A 1007 -18.76 -14.62 -28.72
CA ASP A 1007 -19.15 -15.30 -29.97
C ASP A 1007 -20.65 -15.64 -30.14
N SER A 1008 -21.40 -15.64 -29.05
CA SER A 1008 -22.84 -15.98 -29.01
C SER A 1008 -23.71 -14.90 -28.36
N SER A 1009 -23.16 -13.69 -28.22
CA SER A 1009 -23.84 -12.58 -27.57
C SER A 1009 -24.92 -11.93 -28.44
N LEU A 1010 -25.94 -11.40 -27.78
CA LEU A 1010 -26.81 -10.39 -28.37
C LEU A 1010 -26.23 -9.03 -27.99
N VAL A 1011 -25.71 -8.31 -28.98
CA VAL A 1011 -25.30 -6.91 -28.83
C VAL A 1011 -26.47 -6.03 -29.24
N MET A 1012 -26.90 -5.14 -28.35
CA MET A 1012 -28.00 -4.22 -28.60
C MET A 1012 -27.56 -2.79 -28.34
N THR A 1013 -27.81 -1.92 -29.32
CA THR A 1013 -27.68 -0.47 -29.17
C THR A 1013 -29.08 0.14 -29.05
N VAL A 1014 -29.35 0.90 -28.00
CA VAL A 1014 -30.62 1.63 -27.81
C VAL A 1014 -30.36 3.12 -27.95
N THR A 1015 -31.16 3.79 -28.77
CA THR A 1015 -31.03 5.22 -29.07
C THR A 1015 -32.33 5.94 -28.73
N LEU A 1016 -32.21 7.11 -28.08
CA LEU A 1016 -33.34 8.00 -27.81
C LEU A 1016 -33.54 9.00 -28.96
N PRO A 1017 -34.77 9.46 -29.22
CA PRO A 1017 -35.01 10.50 -30.22
C PRO A 1017 -34.45 11.84 -29.76
N ASP A 1018 -33.94 12.64 -30.71
CA ASP A 1018 -33.32 13.97 -30.46
C ASP A 1018 -34.19 14.93 -29.63
N ASP A 1019 -35.52 14.75 -29.62
CA ASP A 1019 -36.49 15.58 -28.90
C ASP A 1019 -36.99 14.97 -27.59
N PHE A 1020 -36.30 13.94 -27.07
CA PHE A 1020 -36.63 13.29 -25.81
C PHE A 1020 -36.47 14.26 -24.62
N ASP A 1021 -37.55 14.49 -23.86
CA ASP A 1021 -37.60 15.41 -22.72
C ASP A 1021 -38.30 14.82 -21.47
N ALA A 1022 -38.54 13.51 -21.46
CA ALA A 1022 -39.27 12.82 -20.40
C ALA A 1022 -38.33 12.26 -19.32
N THR A 1023 -38.76 12.27 -18.07
CA THR A 1023 -38.00 11.68 -16.95
C THR A 1023 -38.10 10.16 -16.99
N THR A 1024 -37.00 9.46 -17.22
CA THR A 1024 -37.01 7.99 -17.27
C THR A 1024 -37.24 7.42 -15.86
N THR A 1025 -37.79 6.21 -15.79
CA THR A 1025 -38.08 5.50 -14.53
C THR A 1025 -37.57 4.07 -14.53
N LYS A 1026 -37.46 3.45 -15.71
CA LYS A 1026 -36.99 2.07 -15.89
C LYS A 1026 -36.80 1.77 -17.38
N LEU A 1027 -35.71 1.12 -17.74
CA LEU A 1027 -35.50 0.46 -19.02
C LEU A 1027 -35.70 -1.06 -18.85
N LEU A 1028 -36.51 -1.65 -19.72
CA LEU A 1028 -36.79 -3.09 -19.72
C LEU A 1028 -36.53 -3.67 -21.10
N ILE A 1029 -35.68 -4.69 -21.16
CA ILE A 1029 -35.28 -5.36 -22.40
C ILE A 1029 -35.77 -6.79 -22.36
N THR A 1030 -36.49 -7.19 -23.41
CA THR A 1030 -37.20 -8.47 -23.45
C THR A 1030 -37.15 -9.13 -24.83
N LEU A 1031 -37.44 -10.43 -24.85
CA LEU A 1031 -37.72 -11.17 -26.07
C LEU A 1031 -39.22 -11.36 -26.28
N ALA A 1032 -39.68 -11.17 -27.51
CA ALA A 1032 -41.07 -11.39 -27.90
C ALA A 1032 -41.20 -12.29 -29.14
N ASP A 1033 -42.20 -13.17 -29.13
CA ASP A 1033 -42.52 -14.03 -30.28
C ASP A 1033 -43.20 -13.28 -31.43
N GLU A 1034 -43.91 -12.18 -31.13
CA GLU A 1034 -44.69 -11.39 -32.07
C GLU A 1034 -44.84 -9.92 -31.61
N ILE A 1035 -44.91 -9.00 -32.58
CA ILE A 1035 -45.23 -7.59 -32.38
C ILE A 1035 -46.63 -7.31 -32.95
N PRO A 1036 -47.51 -6.54 -32.28
CA PRO A 1036 -47.32 -5.93 -30.96
C PRO A 1036 -47.30 -6.98 -29.84
N VAL A 1037 -46.55 -6.73 -28.78
CA VAL A 1037 -46.44 -7.64 -27.63
C VAL A 1037 -47.82 -7.79 -26.97
N THR A 1038 -48.45 -8.96 -27.08
CA THR A 1038 -49.80 -9.20 -26.53
C THR A 1038 -49.84 -10.11 -25.30
N GLY A 1039 -48.68 -10.43 -24.72
CA GLY A 1039 -48.53 -11.37 -23.61
C GLY A 1039 -47.26 -11.16 -22.78
N ILE A 1040 -46.93 -12.14 -21.93
CA ILE A 1040 -45.69 -12.14 -21.13
C ILE A 1040 -44.51 -12.30 -22.10
N PRO A 1041 -43.42 -11.53 -21.95
CA PRO A 1041 -42.21 -11.72 -22.74
C PRO A 1041 -41.68 -13.15 -22.62
N VAL A 1042 -41.05 -13.65 -23.69
CA VAL A 1042 -40.43 -14.97 -23.76
C VAL A 1042 -39.30 -15.07 -22.74
N ALA A 1043 -38.50 -14.03 -22.66
CA ALA A 1043 -37.47 -13.84 -21.64
C ALA A 1043 -37.37 -12.33 -21.33
N ILE A 1044 -37.02 -12.02 -20.10
CA ILE A 1044 -36.52 -10.69 -19.72
C ILE A 1044 -35.01 -10.82 -19.81
N LEU A 1045 -34.40 -10.00 -20.65
CA LEU A 1045 -32.96 -10.02 -20.87
C LEU A 1045 -32.28 -9.11 -19.85
N ALA A 1046 -32.76 -7.88 -19.73
CA ALA A 1046 -32.24 -6.91 -18.78
C ALA A 1046 -33.38 -6.06 -18.21
N THR A 1047 -33.17 -5.59 -16.99
CA THR A 1047 -34.05 -4.66 -16.29
C THR A 1047 -33.17 -3.66 -15.57
N ILE A 1048 -33.25 -2.41 -15.98
CA ILE A 1048 -32.48 -1.30 -15.42
C ILE A 1048 -33.50 -0.33 -14.84
N ASP A 1049 -33.52 -0.16 -13.53
CA ASP A 1049 -34.42 0.79 -12.90
C ASP A 1049 -33.75 2.17 -12.91
N ASN A 1050 -34.51 3.25 -13.19
CA ASN A 1050 -33.97 4.62 -13.17
C ASN A 1050 -34.05 5.17 -11.74
N VAL A 1051 -33.37 4.47 -10.86
CA VAL A 1051 -33.06 4.90 -9.51
C VAL A 1051 -31.60 5.35 -9.52
N ASP A 1052 -31.22 6.17 -8.56
CA ASP A 1052 -29.82 6.46 -8.32
C ASP A 1052 -29.30 5.32 -7.41
N SER A 1053 -28.99 4.15 -8.01
CA SER A 1053 -28.59 2.99 -7.22
C SER A 1053 -27.17 3.15 -6.69
N ASP A 1054 -26.34 3.88 -7.41
CA ASP A 1054 -24.95 4.16 -7.08
C ASP A 1054 -24.78 5.46 -6.27
N GLY A 1055 -25.75 6.37 -6.31
CA GLY A 1055 -25.78 7.57 -5.51
C GLY A 1055 -24.89 8.67 -6.08
N ASP A 1056 -24.85 8.87 -7.40
CA ASP A 1056 -24.08 9.92 -8.10
C ASP A 1056 -24.91 11.18 -8.45
N GLY A 1057 -26.19 11.21 -8.06
CA GLY A 1057 -27.11 12.31 -8.34
C GLY A 1057 -27.66 12.33 -9.78
N GLN A 1058 -27.25 11.37 -10.61
CA GLN A 1058 -27.86 11.00 -11.87
C GLN A 1058 -28.55 9.65 -11.69
N LEU A 1059 -29.56 9.36 -12.51
CA LEU A 1059 -30.32 8.12 -12.37
C LEU A 1059 -29.70 7.06 -13.30
N ASP A 1060 -29.64 5.79 -12.89
CA ASP A 1060 -28.85 4.73 -13.56
C ASP A 1060 -29.16 4.59 -15.06
N VAL A 1061 -30.42 4.83 -15.48
CA VAL A 1061 -30.79 4.78 -16.90
C VAL A 1061 -30.36 6.05 -17.61
N ASP A 1062 -30.42 7.21 -16.95
CA ASP A 1062 -30.04 8.51 -17.53
C ASP A 1062 -28.51 8.65 -17.72
N GLN A 1063 -27.69 7.93 -16.93
CA GLN A 1063 -26.22 7.89 -17.10
C GLN A 1063 -25.79 7.16 -18.39
N ILE A 1064 -26.42 6.00 -18.65
CA ILE A 1064 -26.02 5.06 -19.70
C ILE A 1064 -26.85 5.20 -20.99
N LEU A 1065 -27.99 5.88 -20.94
CA LEU A 1065 -28.89 6.11 -22.06
C LEU A 1065 -29.44 7.55 -22.02
N GLY A 1066 -29.06 8.37 -23.02
CA GLY A 1066 -29.44 9.78 -23.07
C GLY A 1066 -29.71 10.29 -24.50
N PRO A 1067 -30.20 11.52 -24.66
CA PRO A 1067 -30.45 12.11 -25.98
C PRO A 1067 -29.17 12.32 -26.82
N THR A 1068 -27.99 12.21 -26.20
CA THR A 1068 -26.67 12.31 -26.84
C THR A 1068 -25.80 11.07 -26.64
N ARG A 1069 -26.33 10.01 -26.01
CA ARG A 1069 -25.60 8.79 -25.65
C ARG A 1069 -26.44 7.57 -25.98
N ASP A 1070 -25.89 6.69 -26.81
CA ASP A 1070 -26.48 5.39 -27.10
C ASP A 1070 -26.09 4.38 -26.01
N LEU A 1071 -27.01 3.50 -25.64
CA LEU A 1071 -26.73 2.39 -24.74
C LEU A 1071 -26.37 1.14 -25.54
N ALA A 1072 -25.10 0.74 -25.51
CA ALA A 1072 -24.64 -0.55 -26.04
C ALA A 1072 -24.58 -1.61 -24.92
N LEU A 1073 -25.23 -2.76 -25.13
CA LEU A 1073 -25.24 -3.89 -24.21
C LEU A 1073 -24.90 -5.17 -24.94
N ALA A 1074 -23.82 -5.84 -24.53
CA ALA A 1074 -23.54 -7.22 -24.90
C ALA A 1074 -24.17 -8.16 -23.86
N MET A 1075 -25.05 -9.06 -24.30
CA MET A 1075 -25.75 -10.00 -23.42
C MET A 1075 -25.22 -11.41 -23.66
N GLU A 1076 -24.73 -12.06 -22.61
CA GLU A 1076 -24.38 -13.49 -22.65
C GLU A 1076 -25.59 -14.36 -23.05
N ASP A 1077 -25.32 -15.58 -23.54
CA ASP A 1077 -26.36 -16.54 -23.93
C ASP A 1077 -27.34 -16.81 -22.76
N VAL A 1078 -28.52 -16.22 -22.84
CA VAL A 1078 -29.63 -16.40 -21.89
C VAL A 1078 -30.26 -17.81 -21.94
N GLY A 1079 -29.67 -18.75 -22.69
CA GLY A 1079 -30.12 -20.13 -22.83
C GLY A 1079 -31.35 -20.28 -23.73
N VAL A 1080 -31.64 -19.27 -24.56
CA VAL A 1080 -32.83 -19.21 -25.43
C VAL A 1080 -32.40 -19.23 -26.90
N VAL A 1081 -32.73 -20.33 -27.57
CA VAL A 1081 -32.41 -20.54 -29.01
C VAL A 1081 -33.68 -20.38 -29.84
N GLY A 1082 -33.65 -19.58 -30.92
CA GLY A 1082 -34.79 -19.37 -31.82
C GLY A 1082 -34.93 -17.95 -32.37
N ASP A 1083 -36.02 -17.71 -33.12
CA ASP A 1083 -36.28 -16.42 -33.79
C ASP A 1083 -37.21 -15.51 -32.98
N TYR A 1084 -36.65 -14.49 -32.34
CA TYR A 1084 -37.37 -13.57 -31.45
C TYR A 1084 -37.18 -12.11 -31.86
N HIS A 1085 -38.13 -11.26 -31.49
CA HIS A 1085 -37.94 -9.81 -31.50
C HIS A 1085 -37.26 -9.41 -30.20
N VAL A 1086 -36.22 -8.57 -30.28
CA VAL A 1086 -35.69 -7.85 -29.13
C VAL A 1086 -36.55 -6.61 -28.95
N VAL A 1087 -37.06 -6.39 -27.74
CA VAL A 1087 -37.98 -5.31 -27.42
C VAL A 1087 -37.43 -4.55 -26.22
N ALA A 1088 -37.12 -3.27 -26.43
CA ALA A 1088 -36.73 -2.33 -25.38
C ALA A 1088 -37.93 -1.42 -25.05
N ALA A 1089 -38.33 -1.39 -23.79
CA ALA A 1089 -39.38 -0.53 -23.26
C ALA A 1089 -38.78 0.43 -22.24
N LEU A 1090 -38.90 1.72 -22.49
CA LEU A 1090 -38.48 2.77 -21.57
C LEU A 1090 -39.71 3.37 -20.93
N TYR A 1091 -39.83 3.12 -19.62
CA TYR A 1091 -40.88 3.68 -18.79
C TYR A 1091 -40.45 5.05 -18.30
N VAL A 1092 -41.34 6.03 -18.37
CA VAL A 1092 -41.09 7.40 -17.92
C VAL A 1092 -42.08 7.81 -16.83
N GLU A 1093 -41.85 8.92 -16.14
CA GLU A 1093 -42.72 9.38 -15.06
C GLU A 1093 -44.18 9.54 -15.55
N GLY A 1094 -45.11 8.85 -14.88
CA GLY A 1094 -46.52 8.76 -15.29
C GLY A 1094 -46.87 7.52 -16.14
N GLY A 1095 -45.89 6.67 -16.44
CA GLY A 1095 -45.95 5.41 -17.16
C GLY A 1095 -46.23 4.16 -16.31
N GLY A 1096 -46.21 2.97 -16.94
CA GLY A 1096 -46.56 1.68 -16.32
C GLY A 1096 -45.37 0.92 -15.72
N THR A 1097 -45.61 -0.16 -14.95
CA THR A 1097 -44.52 -0.99 -14.35
C THR A 1097 -44.35 -2.37 -14.99
N PHE A 1098 -44.96 -2.63 -16.16
CA PHE A 1098 -44.74 -3.88 -16.94
C PHE A 1098 -45.26 -3.83 -18.39
N GLN A 1099 -46.21 -2.94 -18.69
CA GLN A 1099 -46.71 -2.73 -20.05
C GLN A 1099 -46.61 -1.23 -20.34
N PRO A 1100 -45.99 -0.84 -21.47
CA PRO A 1100 -45.87 0.57 -21.85
C PRO A 1100 -47.24 1.24 -21.93
N VAL A 1101 -47.38 2.40 -21.32
CA VAL A 1101 -48.57 3.24 -21.34
C VAL A 1101 -48.59 4.06 -22.64
N PRO A 1102 -49.64 3.93 -23.48
CA PRO A 1102 -49.73 4.72 -24.71
C PRO A 1102 -49.76 6.23 -24.46
N GLY A 1103 -48.94 6.94 -25.23
CA GLY A 1103 -48.77 8.39 -25.17
C GLY A 1103 -47.89 8.88 -24.02
N VAL A 1104 -47.21 7.97 -23.33
CA VAL A 1104 -46.33 8.28 -22.19
C VAL A 1104 -45.00 7.54 -22.35
N ASP A 1105 -45.03 6.20 -22.40
CA ASP A 1105 -43.82 5.39 -22.46
C ASP A 1105 -43.27 5.26 -23.90
N TYR A 1106 -42.00 4.90 -24.02
CA TYR A 1106 -41.30 4.67 -25.28
C TYR A 1106 -41.04 3.19 -25.49
N LEU A 1107 -41.07 2.75 -26.74
CA LEU A 1107 -40.88 1.34 -27.11
C LEU A 1107 -40.15 1.25 -28.45
N ALA A 1108 -39.13 0.41 -28.50
CA ALA A 1108 -38.49 -0.04 -29.73
C ALA A 1108 -38.57 -1.55 -29.84
N SER A 1109 -38.54 -2.04 -31.08
CA SER A 1109 -38.48 -3.47 -31.33
C SER A 1109 -37.76 -3.78 -32.63
N SER A 1110 -36.88 -4.78 -32.60
CA SER A 1110 -36.14 -5.24 -33.77
C SER A 1110 -37.04 -6.04 -34.74
N GLU A 1111 -36.55 -6.32 -35.95
CA GLU A 1111 -37.02 -7.49 -36.69
C GLU A 1111 -36.66 -8.78 -35.92
N LYS A 1112 -37.19 -9.94 -36.35
CA LYS A 1112 -36.82 -11.20 -35.70
C LYS A 1112 -35.34 -11.48 -35.91
N VAL A 1113 -34.62 -11.69 -34.82
CA VAL A 1113 -33.25 -12.16 -34.81
C VAL A 1113 -33.17 -13.61 -34.32
N THR A 1114 -32.23 -14.36 -34.89
CA THR A 1114 -32.02 -15.77 -34.56
C THR A 1114 -30.97 -15.87 -33.47
N LEU A 1115 -31.38 -16.20 -32.25
CA LEU A 1115 -30.48 -16.40 -31.11
C LEU A 1115 -29.97 -17.85 -31.06
N GLY A 1116 -28.73 -18.04 -30.58
CA GLY A 1116 -28.08 -19.34 -30.41
C GLY A 1116 -27.28 -19.86 -31.62
N GLN A 1117 -26.98 -18.99 -32.60
CA GLN A 1117 -26.05 -19.27 -33.70
C GLN A 1117 -25.24 -18.02 -34.07
N GLY A 1118 -24.12 -17.79 -33.36
CA GLY A 1118 -23.24 -16.63 -33.58
C GLY A 1118 -23.72 -15.36 -32.89
N SER A 1119 -22.92 -14.30 -32.96
CA SER A 1119 -23.23 -12.97 -32.44
C SER A 1119 -24.32 -12.29 -33.28
N VAL A 1120 -25.17 -11.52 -32.61
CA VAL A 1120 -26.28 -10.81 -33.23
C VAL A 1120 -26.25 -9.37 -32.74
N ALA A 1121 -26.12 -8.41 -33.66
CA ALA A 1121 -26.25 -6.98 -33.36
C ALA A 1121 -27.65 -6.46 -33.73
N VAL A 1122 -28.24 -5.63 -32.86
CA VAL A 1122 -29.50 -4.93 -33.11
C VAL A 1122 -29.43 -3.48 -32.66
N THR A 1123 -29.88 -2.57 -33.52
CA THR A 1123 -30.07 -1.15 -33.16
C THR A 1123 -31.57 -0.90 -32.95
N LEU A 1124 -31.91 -0.23 -31.86
CA LEU A 1124 -33.27 0.04 -31.42
C LEU A 1124 -33.49 1.53 -31.21
N ASP A 1125 -34.18 2.14 -32.17
CA ASP A 1125 -34.60 3.54 -32.07
C ASP A 1125 -35.91 3.64 -31.28
N MET A 1126 -35.88 4.32 -30.14
CA MET A 1126 -37.03 4.44 -29.24
C MET A 1126 -38.09 5.41 -29.80
N GLU A 1127 -39.33 4.93 -29.94
CA GLU A 1127 -40.46 5.76 -30.36
C GLU A 1127 -41.51 5.87 -29.24
N LEU A 1128 -42.12 7.05 -29.09
CA LEU A 1128 -43.24 7.26 -28.17
C LEU A 1128 -44.41 6.35 -28.55
N VAL A 1129 -44.91 5.56 -27.60
CA VAL A 1129 -45.98 4.60 -27.87
C VAL A 1129 -47.24 5.35 -28.32
N PRO A 1130 -47.78 5.11 -29.53
CA PRO A 1130 -48.87 5.91 -30.06
C PRO A 1130 -50.17 5.69 -29.29
N SER A 1131 -50.89 6.78 -29.01
CA SER A 1131 -52.25 6.72 -28.48
C SER A 1131 -53.22 6.08 -29.52
N PRO A 1132 -54.11 5.16 -29.10
CA PRO A 1132 -55.02 4.45 -30.01
C PRO A 1132 -56.10 5.32 -30.67
#